data_AF-A0A815PBA3-F1
#
_entry.id   AF-A0A815PBA3-F1
#
_cell.length_a   1.000
_cell.length_b   1.000
_cell.length_c   1.000
_cell.angle_alpha   90.00
_cell.angle_beta   90.00
_cell.angle_gamma   90.00
#
_symmetry.space_group_name_H-M   'P 1'
#
loop_
_entity.id
_entity.type
_entity.pdbx_description
1 polymer ?
#
loop_
_entity_poly.entity_id
_entity_poly.type
_entity_poly.pdbx_seq_one_letter_code
_entity_poly.pdbx_strand_id
1 'polypeptide(L)'
;MKHQSLIHLFFLLFIQNSQCSFWNDIPSRCTYDKTTLLSCWNTTFTKSIPLLNDLKYTLENSHVEIRDSNFQLSLNDLFINVASNIEYLILINNTFSSKLFNENKKIYFRLLQSLEIQDEKGLQWFQLNTSYYPQLTSLDLSYNQFTNKKQFLFEQKYFPQLKSLHLSHNQLESIDNLNGNILNRIEYLILSFNPLQTILNKIHEFQSLIFLDVSSTLIKQLFHLELLPRLETFRCRHCQQISMNEYEKFLNNCSEINNRLILDFTETNITSVQFFNSCIKDLTLKNQSLTNSISTDDFLSTTNLENIQIQNINTINYIHFNIYDRLKRIDFSDNKNLKQVRLRLMSDYTYLKQIIISNTAVNDFSIDFNDTIQKFLHVDVIDLSYNYLETLDFLHYLTFFTLDVSFNRLKIIDINQIQFQHGMYELSSMNLLNLSYNQMESIKINWNNESPHIIDLSQNNLQSIKLHGQSTYKLLLFNNTKLSLIPTTFSIELPSLKYLDLDSIQLNSFEHLIYLHNLSNIHTLILNNNQLNKQHRTLNWNIFYPWRKYLTHVSLQNMSIEKLDSTNHLNDYYHLLTVDLSSNNDLKCNCELHHFIDWLKIPPSTLAVFNEPRNKGLKLDCLVSFFSLQCKDNQSKSTKLFIGIGIIGIVLLIITLMVTTVIIYYIRRKQQSKSYHSVFGDTDLMALNETDTLQKIDDDD
;
A
#
# COMPACT_ATOMS: atom_id res chain seq x y z
N MET A 1 41.98 26.28 -54.42
CA MET A 1 40.68 25.81 -53.89
C MET A 1 40.82 25.41 -52.42
N LYS A 2 40.61 26.34 -51.47
CA LYS A 2 40.50 26.05 -50.01
C LYS A 2 40.10 27.32 -49.23
N HIS A 3 38.91 27.86 -49.48
CA HIS A 3 38.32 28.94 -48.66
C HIS A 3 36.78 28.88 -48.76
N GLN A 4 36.15 27.99 -47.99
CA GLN A 4 34.68 28.00 -47.84
C GLN A 4 34.13 27.35 -46.56
N SER A 5 34.96 26.90 -45.62
CA SER A 5 34.51 26.22 -44.38
C SER A 5 34.65 27.02 -43.08
N LEU A 6 35.06 28.29 -43.12
CA LEU A 6 35.27 29.10 -41.90
C LEU A 6 34.08 30.00 -41.52
N ILE A 7 33.17 30.29 -42.46
CA ILE A 7 32.07 31.25 -42.24
C ILE A 7 30.87 30.63 -41.51
N HIS A 8 30.66 29.31 -41.61
CA HIS A 8 29.59 28.63 -40.84
C HIS A 8 29.93 28.39 -39.37
N LEU A 9 31.22 28.33 -38.98
CA LEU A 9 31.60 28.14 -37.57
C LEU A 9 31.47 29.43 -36.74
N PHE A 10 31.62 30.60 -37.36
CA PHE A 10 31.44 31.89 -36.68
C PHE A 10 29.96 32.27 -36.47
N PHE A 11 29.04 31.77 -37.30
CA PHE A 11 27.60 32.00 -37.11
C PHE A 11 26.99 31.15 -35.99
N LEU A 12 27.55 29.96 -35.72
CA LEU A 12 27.09 29.09 -34.62
C LEU A 12 27.59 29.55 -33.24
N LEU A 13 28.73 30.22 -33.15
CA LEU A 13 29.26 30.74 -31.88
C LEU A 13 28.68 32.10 -31.45
N PHE A 14 28.00 32.82 -32.34
CA PHE A 14 27.33 34.09 -31.98
C PHE A 14 25.87 33.94 -31.51
N ILE A 15 25.26 32.78 -31.70
CA ILE A 15 23.89 32.48 -31.24
C ILE A 15 23.86 31.96 -29.79
N GLN A 16 25.01 31.54 -29.25
CA GLN A 16 25.08 30.91 -27.93
C GLN A 16 25.21 31.87 -26.73
N ASN A 17 25.23 33.19 -26.95
CA ASN A 17 25.35 34.19 -25.86
C ASN A 17 24.41 35.40 -25.97
N SER A 18 23.41 35.36 -26.85
CA SER A 18 22.20 36.16 -26.70
C SER A 18 21.22 35.44 -25.77
N GLN A 19 21.61 35.24 -24.49
CA GLN A 19 20.60 34.99 -23.46
C GLN A 19 19.66 36.20 -23.48
N CYS A 20 18.38 35.98 -23.80
CA CYS A 20 17.43 37.07 -24.01
C CYS A 20 17.45 38.01 -22.81
N SER A 21 17.71 39.30 -23.06
CA SER A 21 17.84 40.34 -22.02
C SER A 21 16.63 40.38 -21.08
N PHE A 22 15.47 39.94 -21.57
CA PHE A 22 14.24 39.63 -20.84
C PHE A 22 14.47 38.92 -19.49
N TRP A 23 15.33 37.89 -19.42
CA TRP A 23 15.55 37.12 -18.18
C TRP A 23 16.30 37.91 -17.10
N ASN A 24 17.02 38.98 -17.46
CA ASN A 24 17.73 39.83 -16.50
C ASN A 24 16.83 40.88 -15.83
N ASP A 25 15.64 41.14 -16.37
CA ASP A 25 14.64 42.06 -15.78
C ASP A 25 13.60 41.33 -14.91
N ILE A 26 13.54 39.99 -14.97
CA ILE A 26 12.72 39.18 -14.05
C ILE A 26 13.40 39.16 -12.66
N PRO A 27 12.68 39.48 -11.56
CA PRO A 27 13.24 39.39 -10.22
C PRO A 27 13.76 37.98 -9.92
N SER A 28 14.92 37.86 -9.26
CA SER A 28 15.60 36.57 -9.01
C SER A 28 14.85 35.58 -8.10
N ARG A 29 13.65 35.95 -7.62
CA ARG A 29 12.72 35.12 -6.84
C ARG A 29 11.39 34.82 -7.56
N CYS A 30 11.32 35.19 -8.84
CA CYS A 30 10.30 34.71 -9.76
C CYS A 30 10.85 33.51 -10.53
N THR A 31 10.16 32.38 -10.44
CA THR A 31 10.42 31.20 -11.27
C THR A 31 9.40 31.13 -12.40
N TYR A 32 9.87 30.71 -13.57
CA TYR A 32 9.02 30.37 -14.71
C TYR A 32 9.22 28.88 -14.96
N ASP A 33 8.17 28.08 -14.77
CA ASP A 33 8.21 26.69 -15.20
C ASP A 33 7.79 26.58 -16.69
N LYS A 34 8.38 25.63 -17.40
CA LYS A 34 8.00 25.26 -18.77
C LYS A 34 6.53 24.79 -18.85
N THR A 35 5.93 24.45 -17.72
CA THR A 35 4.49 24.16 -17.53
C THR A 35 3.60 25.41 -17.46
N THR A 36 4.12 26.58 -17.85
CA THR A 36 3.37 27.85 -18.09
C THR A 36 2.94 28.63 -16.84
N LEU A 37 3.48 28.27 -15.68
CA LEU A 37 3.33 29.01 -14.42
C LEU A 37 4.46 30.05 -14.24
N LEU A 38 4.10 31.33 -14.09
CA LEU A 38 4.96 32.36 -13.51
C LEU A 38 4.65 32.46 -12.01
N SER A 39 5.57 32.01 -11.16
CA SER A 39 5.39 32.01 -9.70
C SER A 39 6.45 32.88 -9.02
N CYS A 40 6.03 33.91 -8.29
CA CYS A 40 6.91 34.90 -7.66
C CYS A 40 6.71 34.92 -6.13
N TRP A 41 7.81 34.79 -5.38
CA TRP A 41 7.75 34.68 -3.92
C TRP A 41 8.64 35.72 -3.25
N ASN A 42 8.21 36.30 -2.13
CA ASN A 42 9.03 37.21 -1.31
C ASN A 42 9.76 38.31 -2.14
N THR A 43 9.08 38.86 -3.14
CA THR A 43 9.65 39.76 -4.16
C THR A 43 9.21 41.20 -3.91
N THR A 44 10.09 42.18 -4.12
CA THR A 44 9.70 43.60 -4.12
C THR A 44 9.58 44.11 -5.55
N PHE A 45 8.35 44.35 -6.01
CA PHE A 45 8.08 44.83 -7.37
C PHE A 45 8.18 46.35 -7.42
N THR A 46 9.28 46.83 -8.02
CA THR A 46 9.58 48.26 -8.27
C THR A 46 9.49 48.63 -9.75
N LYS A 47 9.43 47.64 -10.64
CA LYS A 47 9.19 47.75 -12.09
C LYS A 47 7.99 46.88 -12.46
N SER A 48 7.33 47.20 -13.57
CA SER A 48 6.23 46.40 -14.13
C SER A 48 6.73 45.03 -14.56
N ILE A 49 5.83 44.04 -14.62
CA ILE A 49 6.19 42.76 -15.24
C ILE A 49 6.38 43.04 -16.74
N PRO A 50 7.56 42.69 -17.33
CA PRO A 50 7.83 43.00 -18.73
C PRO A 50 6.83 42.30 -19.65
N LEU A 51 6.55 42.91 -20.81
CA LEU A 51 5.65 42.37 -21.83
C LEU A 51 6.01 40.93 -22.18
N LEU A 52 5.13 39.98 -21.84
CA LEU A 52 5.22 38.56 -22.24
C LEU A 52 4.98 38.34 -23.75
N ASN A 53 5.08 39.38 -24.58
CA ASN A 53 4.71 39.32 -26.00
C ASN A 53 5.58 38.34 -26.81
N ASP A 54 6.86 38.17 -26.45
CA ASP A 54 7.75 37.20 -27.10
C ASP A 54 7.49 35.75 -26.63
N LEU A 55 6.78 35.56 -25.50
CA LEU A 55 6.37 34.26 -24.96
C LEU A 55 4.92 33.89 -25.35
N LYS A 56 4.26 34.68 -26.21
CA LYS A 56 2.89 34.45 -26.71
C LYS A 56 2.71 33.11 -27.45
N TYR A 57 3.80 32.45 -27.84
CA TYR A 57 3.84 31.14 -28.49
C TYR A 57 4.18 29.97 -27.54
N THR A 58 4.41 30.22 -26.26
CA THR A 58 4.92 29.22 -25.29
C THR A 58 4.14 29.16 -23.97
N LEU A 59 3.19 30.08 -23.76
CA LEU A 59 2.27 30.08 -22.63
C LEU A 59 0.91 29.50 -23.05
N GLU A 60 0.81 28.18 -23.16
CA GLU A 60 -0.46 27.49 -23.47
C GLU A 60 -1.49 27.54 -22.31
N ASN A 61 -1.10 27.92 -21.08
CA ASN A 61 -2.03 28.33 -20.03
C ASN A 61 -1.43 29.53 -19.28
N SER A 62 -2.13 30.66 -19.18
CA SER A 62 -1.52 31.88 -18.62
C SER A 62 -1.76 32.02 -17.12
N HIS A 63 -1.03 31.22 -16.32
CA HIS A 63 -1.13 31.22 -14.86
C HIS A 63 -0.03 32.10 -14.23
N VAL A 64 -0.46 33.09 -13.44
CA VAL A 64 0.42 33.97 -12.64
C VAL A 64 0.08 33.83 -11.17
N GLU A 65 1.10 33.51 -10.37
CA GLU A 65 1.01 33.37 -8.92
C GLU A 65 2.02 34.31 -8.25
N ILE A 66 1.57 35.15 -7.33
CA ILE A 66 2.44 36.05 -6.57
C ILE A 66 2.12 35.95 -5.08
N ARG A 67 3.12 35.54 -4.30
CA ARG A 67 3.02 35.31 -2.86
C ARG A 67 4.03 36.11 -2.05
N ASP A 68 3.64 36.48 -0.84
CA ASP A 68 4.49 37.11 0.19
C ASP A 68 5.27 38.36 -0.29
N SER A 69 4.76 39.04 -1.33
CA SER A 69 5.51 40.05 -2.08
C SER A 69 5.09 41.48 -1.72
N ASN A 70 5.96 42.45 -2.01
CA ASN A 70 5.74 43.87 -1.74
C ASN A 70 5.66 44.67 -3.04
N PHE A 71 4.48 45.19 -3.34
CA PHE A 71 4.21 46.01 -4.51
C PHE A 71 4.42 47.49 -4.21
N GLN A 72 5.51 48.04 -4.75
CA GLN A 72 5.74 49.49 -4.78
C GLN A 72 5.06 50.16 -5.99
N LEU A 73 4.58 49.37 -6.95
CA LEU A 73 3.77 49.77 -8.10
C LEU A 73 2.30 49.37 -7.94
N SER A 74 1.40 50.08 -8.62
CA SER A 74 -0.01 49.69 -8.66
C SER A 74 -0.18 48.38 -9.43
N LEU A 75 -1.25 47.63 -9.15
CA LEU A 75 -1.60 46.46 -9.96
C LEU A 75 -1.83 46.83 -11.43
N ASN A 76 -2.27 48.07 -11.69
CA ASN A 76 -2.37 48.60 -13.04
C ASN A 76 -1.00 48.64 -13.71
N ASP A 77 -0.01 49.28 -13.09
CA ASP A 77 1.34 49.40 -13.67
C ASP A 77 2.04 48.04 -13.75
N LEU A 78 1.83 47.16 -12.75
CA LEU A 78 2.38 45.81 -12.71
C LEU A 78 1.90 44.97 -13.92
N PHE A 79 0.60 45.01 -14.21
CA PHE A 79 -0.05 44.14 -15.20
C PHE A 79 -0.44 44.83 -16.51
N ILE A 80 -0.18 46.13 -16.70
CA ILE A 80 -0.52 46.91 -17.92
C ILE A 80 -0.13 46.21 -19.23
N ASN A 81 0.93 45.43 -19.15
CA ASN A 81 1.64 44.75 -20.22
C ASN A 81 1.20 43.30 -20.47
N VAL A 82 0.46 42.69 -19.53
CA VAL A 82 0.21 41.24 -19.51
C VAL A 82 -1.23 40.84 -19.13
N ALA A 83 -2.00 41.72 -18.48
CA ALA A 83 -3.36 41.44 -18.00
C ALA A 83 -4.33 40.88 -19.05
N SER A 84 -4.15 41.25 -20.32
CA SER A 84 -5.00 40.76 -21.41
C SER A 84 -4.86 39.26 -21.65
N ASN A 85 -3.75 38.65 -21.22
CA ASN A 85 -3.41 37.27 -21.51
C ASN A 85 -3.60 36.35 -20.30
N ILE A 86 -3.55 36.88 -19.06
CA ILE A 86 -3.65 36.09 -17.83
C ILE A 86 -5.04 35.44 -17.72
N GLU A 87 -5.04 34.11 -17.50
CA GLU A 87 -6.24 33.28 -17.33
C GLU A 87 -6.47 32.89 -15.87
N TYR A 88 -5.39 32.70 -15.12
CA TYR A 88 -5.41 32.36 -13.69
C TYR A 88 -4.49 33.34 -12.97
N LEU A 89 -5.02 34.08 -11.98
CA LEU A 89 -4.27 35.03 -11.16
C LEU A 89 -4.45 34.71 -9.69
N ILE A 90 -3.35 34.40 -8.99
CA ILE A 90 -3.30 34.15 -7.56
C ILE A 90 -2.44 35.24 -6.89
N LEU A 91 -3.01 35.94 -5.91
CA LEU A 91 -2.36 36.97 -5.10
C LEU A 91 -2.55 36.66 -3.61
N ILE A 92 -1.50 36.18 -2.92
CA ILE A 92 -1.58 35.72 -1.51
C ILE A 92 -0.54 36.41 -0.62
N ASN A 93 -0.98 36.95 0.52
CA ASN A 93 -0.15 37.59 1.55
C ASN A 93 0.79 38.70 1.02
N ASN A 94 0.35 39.44 0.01
CA ASN A 94 1.09 40.56 -0.54
C ASN A 94 0.76 41.89 0.14
N THR A 95 1.77 42.76 0.17
CA THR A 95 1.66 44.13 0.68
C THR A 95 1.69 45.13 -0.47
N PHE A 96 0.76 46.08 -0.47
CA PHE A 96 0.68 47.13 -1.48
C PHE A 96 0.97 48.50 -0.86
N SER A 97 1.78 49.33 -1.52
CA SER A 97 2.02 50.72 -1.12
C SER A 97 0.72 51.53 -1.15
N SER A 98 0.45 52.32 -0.10
CA SER A 98 -0.80 53.08 0.05
C SER A 98 -0.98 54.20 -0.97
N LYS A 99 0.10 54.61 -1.67
CA LYS A 99 0.08 55.68 -2.67
C LYS A 99 -0.59 55.30 -4.00
N LEU A 100 -0.98 54.04 -4.16
CA LEU A 100 -1.26 53.42 -5.47
C LEU A 100 -2.75 53.35 -5.87
N PHE A 101 -3.66 53.78 -4.99
CA PHE A 101 -5.10 53.61 -5.19
C PHE A 101 -5.81 54.82 -5.84
N ASN A 102 -5.06 55.83 -6.30
CA ASN A 102 -5.60 57.15 -6.68
C ASN A 102 -5.75 57.38 -8.20
N GLU A 103 -5.70 56.35 -9.05
CA GLU A 103 -5.83 56.51 -10.51
C GLU A 103 -7.06 55.78 -11.09
N ASN A 104 -7.92 56.53 -11.78
CA ASN A 104 -9.14 56.06 -12.48
C ASN A 104 -8.88 55.14 -13.70
N LYS A 105 -7.69 54.55 -13.82
CA LYS A 105 -7.35 53.62 -14.90
C LYS A 105 -7.94 52.24 -14.58
N LYS A 106 -8.76 51.71 -15.48
CA LYS A 106 -9.28 50.34 -15.40
C LYS A 106 -8.29 49.37 -16.06
N ILE A 107 -7.95 48.27 -15.39
CA ILE A 107 -7.31 47.13 -16.07
C ILE A 107 -8.37 46.36 -16.85
N TYR A 108 -8.00 45.85 -18.03
CA TYR A 108 -8.86 44.97 -18.82
C TYR A 108 -8.29 43.55 -18.86
N PHE A 109 -8.76 42.70 -17.93
CA PHE A 109 -8.44 41.28 -17.90
C PHE A 109 -9.33 40.52 -18.88
N ARG A 110 -8.87 40.40 -20.13
CA ARG A 110 -9.69 39.83 -21.22
C ARG A 110 -9.96 38.34 -21.07
N LEU A 111 -8.97 37.58 -20.61
CA LEU A 111 -8.99 36.11 -20.57
C LEU A 111 -9.07 35.53 -19.16
N LEU A 112 -9.10 36.36 -18.11
CA LEU A 112 -9.07 35.89 -16.72
C LEU A 112 -10.33 35.08 -16.40
N GLN A 113 -10.13 33.79 -16.11
CA GLN A 113 -11.17 32.80 -15.77
C GLN A 113 -11.25 32.57 -14.27
N SER A 114 -10.11 32.58 -13.58
CA SER A 114 -10.01 32.42 -12.12
C SER A 114 -9.16 33.53 -11.49
N LEU A 115 -9.64 34.07 -10.38
CA LEU A 115 -8.97 35.11 -9.60
C LEU A 115 -9.02 34.73 -8.12
N GLU A 116 -7.85 34.56 -7.50
CA GLU A 116 -7.68 34.37 -6.06
C GLU A 116 -6.95 35.56 -5.47
N ILE A 117 -7.51 36.14 -4.41
CA ILE A 117 -6.94 37.27 -3.66
C ILE A 117 -7.07 36.97 -2.18
N GLN A 118 -5.96 36.85 -1.45
CA GLN A 118 -5.90 36.74 0.02
C GLN A 118 -5.19 37.96 0.64
N ASP A 119 -5.46 39.15 0.07
CA ASP A 119 -4.82 40.42 0.39
C ASP A 119 -5.86 41.52 0.66
N GLU A 120 -5.92 42.11 1.87
CA GLU A 120 -6.90 43.17 2.16
C GLU A 120 -6.81 44.36 1.19
N LYS A 121 -5.58 44.70 0.77
CA LYS A 121 -5.31 45.75 -0.22
C LYS A 121 -5.51 45.28 -1.67
N GLY A 122 -5.33 43.99 -1.95
CA GLY A 122 -5.74 43.38 -3.22
C GLY A 122 -7.27 43.45 -3.40
N LEU A 123 -8.04 43.26 -2.31
CA LEU A 123 -9.49 43.51 -2.34
C LEU A 123 -9.79 44.98 -2.61
N GLN A 124 -9.10 45.93 -1.96
CA GLN A 124 -9.34 47.35 -2.28
C GLN A 124 -9.20 47.60 -3.78
N TRP A 125 -8.18 47.05 -4.43
CA TRP A 125 -8.06 47.11 -5.90
C TRP A 125 -9.23 46.44 -6.63
N PHE A 126 -9.68 45.25 -6.21
CA PHE A 126 -10.85 44.56 -6.77
C PHE A 126 -12.16 45.38 -6.64
N GLN A 127 -12.35 46.08 -5.51
CA GLN A 127 -13.54 46.89 -5.23
C GLN A 127 -13.49 48.32 -5.80
N LEU A 128 -12.29 48.92 -5.92
CA LEU A 128 -12.14 50.36 -6.22
C LEU A 128 -12.47 50.73 -7.66
N ASN A 129 -12.46 49.77 -8.58
CA ASN A 129 -12.82 50.03 -9.97
C ASN A 129 -13.87 49.04 -10.46
N THR A 130 -14.86 49.63 -11.13
CA THR A 130 -15.91 48.99 -11.94
C THR A 130 -15.31 48.30 -13.18
N SER A 131 -14.37 47.41 -12.94
CA SER A 131 -13.55 46.67 -13.89
C SER A 131 -14.36 45.53 -14.48
N TYR A 132 -14.13 45.27 -15.77
CA TYR A 132 -14.89 44.28 -16.52
C TYR A 132 -14.08 43.00 -16.65
N TYR A 133 -14.62 41.91 -16.14
CA TYR A 133 -14.01 40.58 -16.14
C TYR A 133 -14.88 39.64 -17.00
N PRO A 134 -14.81 39.76 -18.34
CA PRO A 134 -15.73 39.10 -19.27
C PRO A 134 -15.75 37.57 -19.20
N GLN A 135 -14.67 36.94 -18.75
CA GLN A 135 -14.49 35.49 -18.74
C GLN A 135 -14.38 34.89 -17.33
N LEU A 136 -14.46 35.71 -16.27
CA LEU A 136 -14.22 35.25 -14.90
C LEU A 136 -15.39 34.34 -14.46
N THR A 137 -15.08 33.07 -14.23
CA THR A 137 -16.03 32.04 -13.79
C THR A 137 -15.88 31.71 -12.31
N SER A 138 -14.68 31.87 -11.76
CA SER A 138 -14.38 31.62 -10.33
C SER A 138 -13.67 32.80 -9.69
N LEU A 139 -14.13 33.18 -8.49
CA LEU A 139 -13.56 34.25 -7.69
C LEU A 139 -13.36 33.76 -6.25
N ASP A 140 -12.12 33.75 -5.80
CA ASP A 140 -11.72 33.39 -4.45
C ASP A 140 -11.23 34.62 -3.68
N LEU A 141 -11.93 34.92 -2.59
CA LEU A 141 -11.64 35.99 -1.65
C LEU A 141 -11.59 35.44 -0.21
N SER A 142 -11.16 34.19 -0.03
CA SER A 142 -10.95 33.60 1.29
C SER A 142 -9.81 34.27 2.07
N TYR A 143 -9.76 34.08 3.39
CA TYR A 143 -8.67 34.57 4.28
C TYR A 143 -8.44 36.10 4.38
N ASN A 144 -9.38 36.94 3.93
CA ASN A 144 -9.21 38.40 3.88
C ASN A 144 -9.79 39.21 5.07
N GLN A 145 -10.21 38.54 6.16
CA GLN A 145 -10.77 39.20 7.36
C GLN A 145 -12.00 40.10 7.08
N PHE A 146 -12.84 39.79 6.09
CA PHE A 146 -14.00 40.63 5.76
C PHE A 146 -15.06 40.63 6.86
N THR A 147 -15.54 41.81 7.24
CA THR A 147 -16.69 41.98 8.14
C THR A 147 -17.90 42.53 7.36
N ASN A 148 -19.10 42.42 7.92
CA ASN A 148 -20.35 42.91 7.32
C ASN A 148 -20.35 44.42 6.96
N LYS A 149 -19.41 45.19 7.50
CA LYS A 149 -19.22 46.61 7.16
C LYS A 149 -18.72 46.81 5.73
N LYS A 150 -17.98 45.83 5.17
CA LYS A 150 -17.55 45.84 3.77
C LYS A 150 -18.72 45.34 2.91
N GLN A 151 -19.29 46.21 2.08
CA GLN A 151 -20.30 45.86 1.09
C GLN A 151 -19.62 45.33 -0.18
N PHE A 152 -20.13 44.24 -0.74
CA PHE A 152 -19.68 43.67 -2.00
C PHE A 152 -20.75 43.88 -3.07
N LEU A 153 -20.33 44.19 -4.30
CA LEU A 153 -21.23 44.49 -5.41
C LEU A 153 -20.86 43.66 -6.64
N PHE A 154 -21.56 42.53 -6.80
CA PHE A 154 -21.41 41.55 -7.87
C PHE A 154 -22.44 41.81 -8.98
N GLU A 155 -22.18 42.85 -9.77
CA GLU A 155 -23.02 43.21 -10.91
C GLU A 155 -22.66 42.39 -12.16
N GLN A 156 -23.66 41.85 -12.85
CA GLN A 156 -23.50 41.07 -14.09
C GLN A 156 -22.76 41.84 -15.20
N LYS A 157 -22.89 43.17 -15.24
CA LYS A 157 -22.13 44.04 -16.17
C LYS A 157 -20.61 44.06 -15.91
N TYR A 158 -20.14 43.57 -14.75
CA TYR A 158 -18.73 43.42 -14.42
C TYR A 158 -18.29 41.95 -14.43
N PHE A 159 -19.18 41.04 -14.03
CA PHE A 159 -18.92 39.61 -13.86
C PHE A 159 -19.90 38.74 -14.68
N PRO A 160 -19.96 38.85 -16.02
CA PRO A 160 -21.03 38.23 -16.81
C PRO A 160 -21.00 36.70 -16.85
N GLN A 161 -19.91 36.05 -16.43
CA GLN A 161 -19.75 34.58 -16.44
C GLN A 161 -19.50 33.96 -15.05
N LEU A 162 -19.55 34.75 -13.98
CA LEU A 162 -19.20 34.29 -12.64
C LEU A 162 -20.21 33.24 -12.14
N LYS A 163 -19.68 32.10 -11.70
CA LYS A 163 -20.43 30.91 -11.24
C LYS A 163 -19.96 30.41 -9.88
N SER A 164 -18.71 30.65 -9.52
CA SER A 164 -18.10 30.20 -8.26
C SER A 164 -17.61 31.39 -7.43
N LEU A 165 -18.02 31.45 -6.16
CA LEU A 165 -17.64 32.49 -5.21
C LEU A 165 -17.18 31.85 -3.89
N HIS A 166 -15.93 32.07 -3.52
CA HIS A 166 -15.33 31.57 -2.29
C HIS A 166 -15.01 32.73 -1.34
N LEU A 167 -15.54 32.65 -0.11
CA LEU A 167 -15.50 33.69 0.93
C LEU A 167 -15.12 33.10 2.30
N SER A 168 -14.50 31.92 2.34
CA SER A 168 -14.17 31.24 3.60
C SER A 168 -13.12 31.98 4.44
N HIS A 169 -13.00 31.62 5.72
CA HIS A 169 -11.98 32.19 6.62
C HIS A 169 -11.98 33.72 6.69
N ASN A 170 -13.17 34.31 6.62
CA ASN A 170 -13.41 35.74 6.82
C ASN A 170 -14.10 35.98 8.18
N GLN A 171 -14.60 37.19 8.42
CA GLN A 171 -15.29 37.60 9.65
C GLN A 171 -16.75 37.99 9.36
N LEU A 172 -17.39 37.32 8.40
CA LEU A 172 -18.78 37.59 8.01
C LEU A 172 -19.74 37.02 9.06
N GLU A 173 -20.57 37.89 9.62
CA GLU A 173 -21.66 37.54 10.56
C GLU A 173 -23.01 37.32 9.83
N SER A 174 -23.13 37.82 8.59
CA SER A 174 -24.24 37.58 7.67
C SER A 174 -23.75 37.73 6.22
N ILE A 175 -24.52 37.20 5.26
CA ILE A 175 -24.33 37.41 3.81
C ILE A 175 -25.10 38.63 3.27
N ASP A 176 -25.76 39.40 4.12
CA ASP A 176 -26.57 40.57 3.73
C ASP A 176 -25.77 41.64 2.96
N ASN A 177 -24.45 41.68 3.15
CA ASN A 177 -23.51 42.59 2.50
C ASN A 177 -23.10 42.18 1.08
N LEU A 178 -23.47 40.98 0.60
CA LEU A 178 -23.25 40.54 -0.78
C LEU A 178 -24.42 41.05 -1.64
N ASN A 179 -24.21 42.02 -2.53
CA ASN A 179 -25.27 42.58 -3.37
C ASN A 179 -24.97 42.37 -4.86
N GLY A 180 -26.01 42.43 -5.70
CA GLY A 180 -25.88 42.50 -7.15
C GLY A 180 -26.64 41.39 -7.87
N ASN A 181 -26.96 41.64 -9.15
CA ASN A 181 -27.83 40.77 -9.92
C ASN A 181 -27.19 39.47 -10.46
N ILE A 182 -25.91 39.18 -10.17
CA ILE A 182 -25.28 37.90 -10.56
C ILE A 182 -25.53 36.77 -9.55
N LEU A 183 -25.98 37.07 -8.32
CA LEU A 183 -26.09 36.07 -7.24
C LEU A 183 -27.00 34.89 -7.63
N ASN A 184 -28.03 35.14 -8.43
CA ASN A 184 -28.94 34.11 -8.97
C ASN A 184 -28.32 33.18 -10.03
N ARG A 185 -27.08 33.44 -10.46
CA ARG A 185 -26.29 32.62 -11.39
C ARG A 185 -25.08 31.95 -10.74
N ILE A 186 -24.82 32.21 -9.45
CA ILE A 186 -23.80 31.49 -8.70
C ILE A 186 -24.26 30.04 -8.50
N GLU A 187 -23.41 29.10 -8.90
CA GLU A 187 -23.60 27.65 -8.82
C GLU A 187 -22.82 27.05 -7.64
N TYR A 188 -21.72 27.69 -7.23
CA TYR A 188 -20.88 27.27 -6.11
C TYR A 188 -20.64 28.44 -5.15
N LEU A 189 -21.04 28.27 -3.88
CA LEU A 189 -20.82 29.26 -2.82
C LEU A 189 -20.18 28.60 -1.60
N ILE A 190 -19.00 29.08 -1.22
CA ILE A 190 -18.27 28.58 -0.05
C ILE A 190 -18.11 29.72 0.96
N LEU A 191 -18.70 29.54 2.13
CA LEU A 191 -18.81 30.51 3.23
C LEU A 191 -18.17 29.99 4.54
N SER A 192 -17.50 28.84 4.50
CA SER A 192 -17.01 28.15 5.68
C SER A 192 -16.03 28.96 6.53
N PHE A 193 -15.92 28.64 7.82
CA PHE A 193 -15.05 29.35 8.78
C PHE A 193 -15.32 30.87 8.85
N ASN A 194 -16.60 31.25 8.84
CA ASN A 194 -17.07 32.60 9.11
C ASN A 194 -17.99 32.60 10.34
N PRO A 195 -18.03 33.66 11.16
CA PRO A 195 -18.95 33.78 12.30
C PRO A 195 -20.43 34.03 11.89
N LEU A 196 -20.89 33.48 10.76
CA LEU A 196 -22.24 33.68 10.21
C LEU A 196 -23.29 33.24 11.22
N GLN A 197 -24.22 34.13 11.56
CA GLN A 197 -25.33 33.85 12.49
C GLN A 197 -26.62 33.46 11.75
N THR A 198 -26.77 33.93 10.51
CA THR A 198 -27.88 33.60 9.61
C THR A 198 -27.47 33.76 8.14
N ILE A 199 -28.17 33.06 7.26
CA ILE A 199 -28.13 33.23 5.80
C ILE A 199 -29.52 33.44 5.19
N LEU A 200 -30.60 33.33 6.00
CA LEU A 200 -31.98 33.23 5.51
C LEU A 200 -32.43 34.45 4.70
N ASN A 201 -32.01 35.65 5.13
CA ASN A 201 -32.40 36.92 4.53
C ASN A 201 -32.11 36.99 3.03
N LYS A 202 -31.04 36.32 2.55
CA LYS A 202 -30.54 36.47 1.19
C LYS A 202 -30.34 35.20 0.39
N ILE A 203 -30.48 34.02 1.02
CA ILE A 203 -30.26 32.73 0.34
C ILE A 203 -31.18 32.53 -0.88
N HIS A 204 -32.38 33.13 -0.85
CA HIS A 204 -33.34 33.11 -1.95
C HIS A 204 -32.88 33.87 -3.22
N GLU A 205 -31.83 34.69 -3.14
CA GLU A 205 -31.19 35.34 -4.29
C GLU A 205 -30.30 34.36 -5.06
N PHE A 206 -29.95 33.19 -4.49
CA PHE A 206 -28.94 32.26 -5.02
C PHE A 206 -29.54 31.02 -5.73
N GLN A 207 -30.62 31.21 -6.49
CA GLN A 207 -31.46 30.12 -7.03
C GLN A 207 -30.76 29.11 -7.96
N SER A 208 -29.56 29.44 -8.48
CA SER A 208 -28.75 28.52 -9.29
C SER A 208 -27.78 27.64 -8.50
N LEU A 209 -27.70 27.76 -7.17
CA LEU A 209 -26.74 26.99 -6.38
C LEU A 209 -26.92 25.49 -6.56
N ILE A 210 -25.80 24.85 -6.89
CA ILE A 210 -25.60 23.40 -6.94
C ILE A 210 -24.84 22.96 -5.68
N PHE A 211 -23.89 23.79 -5.23
CA PHE A 211 -23.03 23.52 -4.07
C PHE A 211 -23.04 24.68 -3.08
N LEU A 212 -23.30 24.39 -1.81
CA LEU A 212 -23.21 25.33 -0.69
C LEU A 212 -22.43 24.73 0.48
N ASP A 213 -21.40 25.44 0.95
CA ASP A 213 -20.64 25.07 2.15
C ASP A 213 -20.67 26.20 3.19
N VAL A 214 -21.26 25.91 4.35
CA VAL A 214 -21.39 26.80 5.51
C VAL A 214 -20.77 26.17 6.76
N SER A 215 -19.79 25.28 6.56
CA SER A 215 -19.10 24.58 7.65
C SER A 215 -18.36 25.54 8.59
N SER A 216 -18.28 25.20 9.87
CA SER A 216 -17.59 26.01 10.90
C SER A 216 -18.16 27.42 11.02
N THR A 217 -19.49 27.54 10.95
CA THR A 217 -20.23 28.79 11.15
C THR A 217 -21.08 28.75 12.43
N LEU A 218 -21.69 29.88 12.79
CA LEU A 218 -22.51 30.05 14.00
C LEU A 218 -24.02 30.08 13.66
N ILE A 219 -24.42 29.54 12.51
CA ILE A 219 -25.82 29.60 12.07
C ILE A 219 -26.71 28.77 12.98
N LYS A 220 -27.91 29.29 13.25
CA LYS A 220 -28.88 28.67 14.19
C LYS A 220 -30.10 28.07 13.51
N GLN A 221 -30.33 28.46 12.26
CA GLN A 221 -31.52 28.13 11.46
C GLN A 221 -31.07 27.73 10.05
N LEU A 222 -31.78 26.77 9.47
CA LEU A 222 -31.59 26.31 8.09
C LEU A 222 -32.67 26.91 7.18
N PHE A 223 -32.34 27.02 5.89
CA PHE A 223 -33.26 27.54 4.87
C PHE A 223 -34.22 26.45 4.38
N HIS A 224 -35.36 26.83 3.81
CA HIS A 224 -36.22 25.87 3.12
C HIS A 224 -35.57 25.48 1.77
N LEU A 225 -35.46 24.18 1.48
CA LEU A 225 -34.82 23.67 0.26
C LEU A 225 -35.45 24.22 -1.04
N GLU A 226 -36.74 24.58 -1.02
CA GLU A 226 -37.44 25.25 -2.12
C GLU A 226 -36.78 26.57 -2.57
N LEU A 227 -36.03 27.24 -1.69
CA LEU A 227 -35.29 28.47 -2.02
C LEU A 227 -34.06 28.20 -2.91
N LEU A 228 -33.51 26.98 -2.87
CA LEU A 228 -32.37 26.53 -3.67
C LEU A 228 -32.74 25.29 -4.49
N PRO A 229 -33.62 25.41 -5.50
CA PRO A 229 -34.21 24.27 -6.21
C PRO A 229 -33.21 23.43 -7.02
N ARG A 230 -31.96 23.87 -7.17
CA ARG A 230 -30.89 23.15 -7.89
C ARG A 230 -29.81 22.56 -6.98
N LEU A 231 -29.99 22.63 -5.66
CA LEU A 231 -28.95 22.24 -4.70
C LEU A 231 -28.71 20.72 -4.73
N GLU A 232 -27.51 20.32 -5.14
CA GLU A 232 -27.06 18.93 -5.14
C GLU A 232 -26.13 18.61 -3.96
N THR A 233 -25.42 19.60 -3.40
CA THR A 233 -24.50 19.39 -2.26
C THR A 233 -24.62 20.49 -1.22
N PHE A 234 -24.86 20.07 0.03
CA PHE A 234 -24.87 20.96 1.20
C PHE A 234 -23.91 20.44 2.27
N ARG A 235 -22.97 21.29 2.69
CA ARG A 235 -22.02 21.01 3.78
C ARG A 235 -22.26 21.97 4.94
N CYS A 236 -22.50 21.40 6.12
CA CYS A 236 -22.59 22.13 7.38
C CYS A 236 -21.80 21.38 8.46
N ARG A 237 -20.48 21.23 8.27
CA ARG A 237 -19.63 20.60 9.28
C ARG A 237 -19.44 21.55 10.47
N HIS A 238 -19.25 21.03 11.69
CA HIS A 238 -19.04 21.82 12.91
C HIS A 238 -20.19 22.84 13.22
N CYS A 239 -21.37 22.69 12.61
CA CYS A 239 -22.54 23.57 12.77
C CYS A 239 -23.33 23.30 14.08
N GLN A 240 -22.65 23.37 15.22
CA GLN A 240 -23.19 22.95 16.52
C GLN A 240 -24.34 23.83 17.07
N GLN A 241 -24.57 25.03 16.52
CA GLN A 241 -25.63 25.92 17.00
C GLN A 241 -27.01 25.64 16.38
N ILE A 242 -27.10 24.79 15.35
CA ILE A 242 -28.35 24.41 14.71
C ILE A 242 -29.10 23.42 15.61
N SER A 243 -30.35 23.74 15.96
CA SER A 243 -31.19 22.85 16.75
C SER A 243 -31.78 21.70 15.92
N MET A 244 -32.07 20.57 16.56
CA MET A 244 -32.64 19.37 15.94
C MET A 244 -33.85 19.65 15.01
N ASN A 245 -34.76 20.50 15.48
CA ASN A 245 -35.98 20.93 14.79
C ASN A 245 -35.72 21.70 13.48
N GLU A 246 -34.54 22.32 13.32
CA GLU A 246 -34.18 23.03 12.08
C GLU A 246 -33.68 22.07 11.00
N TYR A 247 -33.02 20.97 11.37
CA TYR A 247 -32.68 19.88 10.44
C TYR A 247 -33.95 19.15 9.96
N GLU A 248 -34.92 18.94 10.86
CA GLU A 248 -36.23 18.38 10.51
C GLU A 248 -36.97 19.26 9.50
N LYS A 249 -37.11 20.57 9.77
CA LYS A 249 -37.70 21.54 8.82
C LYS A 249 -36.97 21.60 7.47
N PHE A 250 -35.64 21.51 7.49
CA PHE A 250 -34.81 21.53 6.27
C PHE A 250 -35.15 20.35 5.36
N LEU A 251 -35.39 19.16 5.92
CA LEU A 251 -35.66 17.94 5.15
C LEU A 251 -37.14 17.66 4.88
N ASN A 252 -38.08 18.14 5.70
CA ASN A 252 -39.51 17.82 5.56
C ASN A 252 -40.11 18.12 4.17
N ASN A 253 -39.56 19.06 3.40
CA ASN A 253 -40.06 19.44 2.06
C ASN A 253 -39.26 18.81 0.89
N CYS A 254 -38.40 17.82 1.13
CA CYS A 254 -37.46 17.34 0.09
C CYS A 254 -38.08 16.46 -1.03
N SER A 255 -39.40 16.24 -1.05
CA SER A 255 -40.01 15.02 -1.61
C SER A 255 -40.00 14.81 -3.13
N GLU A 256 -39.73 15.82 -3.97
CA GLU A 256 -39.84 15.67 -5.44
C GLU A 256 -38.72 16.30 -6.29
N ILE A 257 -38.07 17.37 -5.84
CA ILE A 257 -37.28 18.24 -6.73
C ILE A 257 -35.83 17.75 -6.92
N ASN A 258 -35.18 17.23 -5.86
CA ASN A 258 -33.74 16.93 -5.86
C ASN A 258 -33.42 15.53 -5.32
N ASN A 259 -33.66 14.48 -6.13
CA ASN A 259 -33.31 13.07 -5.83
C ASN A 259 -31.78 12.77 -5.82
N ARG A 260 -30.95 13.77 -5.48
CA ARG A 260 -29.49 13.75 -5.62
C ARG A 260 -28.75 14.47 -4.49
N LEU A 261 -29.45 14.79 -3.39
CA LEU A 261 -28.88 15.66 -2.35
C LEU A 261 -27.76 14.94 -1.57
N ILE A 262 -26.58 15.55 -1.58
CA ILE A 262 -25.37 15.13 -0.85
C ILE A 262 -25.26 15.98 0.41
N LEU A 263 -25.37 15.36 1.58
CA LEU A 263 -25.38 16.01 2.88
C LEU A 263 -24.15 15.62 3.71
N ASP A 264 -23.44 16.63 4.22
CA ASP A 264 -22.37 16.44 5.20
C ASP A 264 -22.60 17.30 6.43
N PHE A 265 -22.96 16.63 7.52
CA PHE A 265 -23.22 17.21 8.83
C PHE A 265 -22.21 16.71 9.86
N THR A 266 -20.95 16.49 9.48
CA THR A 266 -19.86 16.13 10.41
C THR A 266 -19.75 17.11 11.60
N GLU A 267 -19.61 16.62 12.84
CA GLU A 267 -19.52 17.45 14.07
C GLU A 267 -20.70 18.42 14.31
N THR A 268 -21.92 17.94 14.11
CA THR A 268 -23.13 18.70 14.46
C THR A 268 -23.85 18.11 15.67
N ASN A 269 -24.88 18.81 16.14
CA ASN A 269 -25.71 18.38 17.27
C ASN A 269 -26.95 17.60 16.82
N ILE A 270 -26.83 16.80 15.76
CA ILE A 270 -27.88 15.86 15.34
C ILE A 270 -27.92 14.71 16.35
N THR A 271 -29.10 14.48 16.94
CA THR A 271 -29.33 13.45 17.97
C THR A 271 -30.24 12.32 17.51
N SER A 272 -30.91 12.45 16.36
CA SER A 272 -31.77 11.42 15.74
C SER A 272 -31.49 11.36 14.24
N VAL A 273 -32.02 10.35 13.56
CA VAL A 273 -31.96 10.15 12.10
C VAL A 273 -33.34 10.09 11.43
N GLN A 274 -34.43 10.15 12.20
CA GLN A 274 -35.81 9.82 11.76
C GLN A 274 -36.46 10.75 10.71
N PHE A 275 -35.83 11.88 10.39
CA PHE A 275 -36.32 12.90 9.46
C PHE A 275 -35.49 12.93 8.16
N PHE A 276 -34.48 12.06 8.03
CA PHE A 276 -33.79 11.84 6.76
C PHE A 276 -34.73 11.10 5.79
N ASN A 277 -34.94 11.68 4.60
CA ASN A 277 -35.99 11.24 3.68
C ASN A 277 -35.50 10.89 2.27
N SER A 278 -36.46 10.62 1.38
CA SER A 278 -36.24 10.03 0.06
C SER A 278 -35.31 10.79 -0.87
N CYS A 279 -35.08 12.09 -0.70
CA CYS A 279 -34.28 12.87 -1.67
C CYS A 279 -32.77 12.66 -1.57
N ILE A 280 -32.33 12.09 -0.44
CA ILE A 280 -30.91 12.05 -0.06
C ILE A 280 -30.23 10.93 -0.84
N LYS A 281 -29.12 11.29 -1.45
CA LYS A 281 -28.25 10.40 -2.21
C LYS A 281 -27.05 9.96 -1.37
N ASP A 282 -26.37 10.93 -0.75
CA ASP A 282 -25.20 10.68 0.09
C ASP A 282 -25.40 11.35 1.45
N LEU A 283 -25.17 10.62 2.55
CA LEU A 283 -25.31 11.13 3.91
C LEU A 283 -24.05 10.87 4.74
N THR A 284 -23.47 11.95 5.29
CA THR A 284 -22.28 11.88 6.17
C THR A 284 -22.58 12.46 7.55
N LEU A 285 -22.52 11.59 8.56
CA LEU A 285 -22.78 11.85 9.99
C LEU A 285 -21.59 11.35 10.83
N LYS A 286 -20.52 12.13 10.91
CA LYS A 286 -19.34 11.79 11.73
C LYS A 286 -19.31 12.60 13.02
N ASN A 287 -18.83 12.04 14.13
CA ASN A 287 -18.64 12.76 15.40
C ASN A 287 -19.94 13.42 15.93
N GLN A 288 -21.10 12.74 15.79
CA GLN A 288 -22.40 13.22 16.28
C GLN A 288 -22.68 12.81 17.73
N SER A 289 -23.79 13.33 18.27
CA SER A 289 -24.39 12.88 19.54
C SER A 289 -25.72 12.12 19.31
N LEU A 290 -25.74 11.20 18.33
CA LEU A 290 -26.94 10.39 18.04
C LEU A 290 -27.41 9.59 19.27
N THR A 291 -28.69 9.22 19.27
CA THR A 291 -29.28 8.25 20.19
C THR A 291 -28.46 6.96 20.27
N ASN A 292 -28.73 6.16 21.30
CA ASN A 292 -28.06 4.89 21.52
C ASN A 292 -28.31 3.84 20.41
N SER A 293 -29.09 4.15 19.39
CA SER A 293 -29.47 3.26 18.32
C SER A 293 -29.95 3.96 17.05
N ILE A 294 -29.92 3.19 15.96
CA ILE A 294 -30.62 3.44 14.71
C ILE A 294 -31.55 2.26 14.44
N SER A 295 -32.82 2.53 14.15
CA SER A 295 -33.86 1.55 13.87
C SER A 295 -34.15 1.42 12.37
N THR A 296 -34.83 0.35 11.97
CA THR A 296 -35.32 0.20 10.58
C THR A 296 -36.26 1.33 10.17
N ASP A 297 -36.94 1.94 11.15
CA ASP A 297 -37.97 2.94 10.91
C ASP A 297 -37.35 4.30 10.57
N ASP A 298 -36.13 4.55 11.03
CA ASP A 298 -35.42 5.82 10.87
C ASP A 298 -35.01 6.11 9.41
N PHE A 299 -34.95 5.09 8.56
CA PHE A 299 -34.51 5.18 7.15
C PHE A 299 -35.56 4.61 6.16
N LEU A 300 -36.81 4.40 6.56
CA LEU A 300 -37.87 3.77 5.74
C LEU A 300 -38.11 4.43 4.37
N SER A 301 -37.83 5.73 4.24
CA SER A 301 -38.10 6.48 3.03
C SER A 301 -36.87 6.72 2.15
N THR A 302 -35.65 6.37 2.59
CA THR A 302 -34.39 6.75 1.91
C THR A 302 -34.02 5.86 0.72
N THR A 303 -34.96 5.63 -0.19
CA THR A 303 -34.81 4.73 -1.35
C THR A 303 -33.83 5.23 -2.42
N ASN A 304 -33.50 6.53 -2.45
CA ASN A 304 -32.48 7.08 -3.35
C ASN A 304 -31.05 7.05 -2.77
N LEU A 305 -30.86 6.57 -1.54
CA LEU A 305 -29.57 6.61 -0.85
C LEU A 305 -28.55 5.65 -1.51
N GLU A 306 -27.45 6.21 -2.00
CA GLU A 306 -26.31 5.48 -2.59
C GLU A 306 -25.18 5.29 -1.57
N ASN A 307 -24.91 6.28 -0.72
CA ASN A 307 -23.79 6.23 0.24
C ASN A 307 -24.20 6.72 1.63
N ILE A 308 -23.88 5.96 2.68
CA ILE A 308 -24.07 6.37 4.07
C ILE A 308 -22.78 6.22 4.88
N GLN A 309 -22.41 7.25 5.64
CA GLN A 309 -21.28 7.25 6.58
C GLN A 309 -21.75 7.71 7.96
N ILE A 310 -21.66 6.84 8.95
CA ILE A 310 -21.99 7.11 10.36
C ILE A 310 -20.78 6.68 11.18
N GLN A 311 -19.91 7.60 11.59
CA GLN A 311 -18.58 7.26 12.13
C GLN A 311 -18.23 8.00 13.43
N ASN A 312 -17.45 7.33 14.30
CA ASN A 312 -16.96 7.86 15.58
C ASN A 312 -18.08 8.46 16.46
N ILE A 313 -19.22 7.77 16.52
CA ILE A 313 -20.35 8.09 17.39
C ILE A 313 -20.37 7.07 18.53
N ASN A 314 -19.75 7.47 19.63
CA ASN A 314 -19.54 6.60 20.80
C ASN A 314 -20.84 6.30 21.59
N THR A 315 -21.99 6.85 21.21
CA THR A 315 -23.28 6.58 21.86
C THR A 315 -24.03 5.39 21.25
N ILE A 316 -23.87 5.11 19.96
CA ILE A 316 -24.62 4.06 19.25
C ILE A 316 -24.17 2.67 19.72
N ASN A 317 -25.13 1.83 20.10
CA ASN A 317 -24.93 0.44 20.49
C ASN A 317 -25.47 -0.55 19.45
N TYR A 318 -26.52 -0.21 18.71
CA TYR A 318 -27.13 -1.07 17.70
C TYR A 318 -27.62 -0.28 16.48
N ILE A 319 -27.42 -0.85 15.29
CA ILE A 319 -27.93 -0.32 14.02
C ILE A 319 -28.74 -1.41 13.32
N HIS A 320 -30.03 -1.17 13.12
CA HIS A 320 -30.88 -1.96 12.22
C HIS A 320 -31.15 -1.10 10.99
N PHE A 321 -30.69 -1.51 9.81
CA PHE A 321 -30.66 -0.65 8.63
C PHE A 321 -31.30 -1.32 7.41
N ASN A 322 -32.20 -0.61 6.73
CA ASN A 322 -32.84 -1.08 5.50
C ASN A 322 -31.94 -0.81 4.29
N ILE A 323 -31.77 -1.81 3.43
CA ILE A 323 -30.96 -1.73 2.22
C ILE A 323 -31.84 -1.81 0.99
N TYR A 324 -31.79 -0.75 0.18
CA TYR A 324 -32.47 -0.65 -1.11
C TYR A 324 -31.47 -0.88 -2.27
N ASP A 325 -32.00 -1.11 -3.47
CA ASP A 325 -31.26 -1.43 -4.71
C ASP A 325 -30.16 -0.41 -5.07
N ARG A 326 -30.40 0.87 -4.77
CA ARG A 326 -29.47 1.96 -5.08
C ARG A 326 -28.30 2.06 -4.13
N LEU A 327 -28.37 1.52 -2.92
CA LEU A 327 -27.27 1.62 -1.96
C LEU A 327 -26.02 0.96 -2.52
N LYS A 328 -24.86 1.62 -2.37
CA LYS A 328 -23.55 1.14 -2.83
C LYS A 328 -22.52 1.12 -1.71
N ARG A 329 -22.58 2.04 -0.74
CA ARG A 329 -21.64 2.07 0.38
C ARG A 329 -22.33 2.25 1.73
N ILE A 330 -21.98 1.38 2.66
CA ILE A 330 -22.24 1.50 4.10
C ILE A 330 -20.90 1.68 4.79
N ASP A 331 -20.81 2.69 5.67
CA ASP A 331 -19.60 2.96 6.44
C ASP A 331 -19.98 3.33 7.89
N PHE A 332 -19.89 2.34 8.76
CA PHE A 332 -20.20 2.39 10.20
C PHE A 332 -18.93 2.21 11.06
N SER A 333 -17.74 2.52 10.52
CA SER A 333 -16.46 2.37 11.24
C SER A 333 -16.32 3.30 12.45
N ASP A 334 -15.36 2.98 13.32
CA ASP A 334 -14.95 3.79 14.49
C ASP A 334 -16.04 4.05 15.55
N ASN A 335 -17.22 3.45 15.43
CA ASN A 335 -18.27 3.49 16.45
C ASN A 335 -17.95 2.51 17.58
N LYS A 336 -17.03 2.88 18.48
CA LYS A 336 -16.43 1.99 19.50
C LYS A 336 -17.40 1.27 20.44
N ASN A 337 -18.66 1.69 20.53
CA ASN A 337 -19.69 1.06 21.36
C ASN A 337 -20.76 0.31 20.54
N LEU A 338 -20.70 0.35 19.20
CA LEU A 338 -21.60 -0.39 18.31
C LEU A 338 -21.34 -1.89 18.47
N LYS A 339 -22.33 -2.64 18.95
CA LYS A 339 -22.25 -4.09 19.25
C LYS A 339 -23.01 -4.94 18.25
N GLN A 340 -24.08 -4.39 17.68
CA GLN A 340 -24.96 -5.12 16.78
C GLN A 340 -25.23 -4.33 15.50
N VAL A 341 -25.06 -4.98 14.35
CA VAL A 341 -25.50 -4.45 13.06
C VAL A 341 -26.37 -5.50 12.36
N ARG A 342 -27.61 -5.12 12.06
CA ARG A 342 -28.56 -5.94 11.28
C ARG A 342 -28.94 -5.21 10.00
N LEU A 343 -28.67 -5.85 8.87
CA LEU A 343 -28.94 -5.30 7.54
C LEU A 343 -30.18 -5.98 6.96
N ARG A 344 -31.30 -5.26 6.81
CA ARG A 344 -32.55 -5.79 6.24
C ARG A 344 -32.61 -5.45 4.76
N LEU A 345 -32.60 -6.47 3.90
CA LEU A 345 -32.75 -6.23 2.46
C LEU A 345 -34.21 -5.90 2.13
N MET A 346 -34.40 -4.87 1.32
CA MET A 346 -35.71 -4.39 0.85
C MET A 346 -35.86 -4.50 -0.67
N SER A 347 -34.89 -5.12 -1.36
CA SER A 347 -34.90 -5.32 -2.82
C SER A 347 -34.20 -6.62 -3.22
N ASP A 348 -34.76 -7.30 -4.21
CA ASP A 348 -34.26 -8.56 -4.78
C ASP A 348 -32.99 -8.41 -5.65
N TYR A 349 -32.61 -7.17 -5.94
CA TYR A 349 -31.46 -6.83 -6.78
C TYR A 349 -30.46 -5.95 -6.03
N THR A 350 -30.15 -6.34 -4.79
CA THR A 350 -29.17 -5.61 -3.97
C THR A 350 -27.75 -6.00 -4.34
N TYR A 351 -26.99 -5.04 -4.85
CA TYR A 351 -25.53 -5.09 -5.04
C TYR A 351 -24.88 -3.92 -4.31
N LEU A 352 -24.04 -4.22 -3.33
CA LEU A 352 -23.23 -3.25 -2.60
C LEU A 352 -21.80 -3.28 -3.12
N LYS A 353 -21.17 -2.11 -3.13
CA LYS A 353 -19.74 -1.99 -3.39
C LYS A 353 -18.94 -2.18 -2.11
N GLN A 354 -19.38 -1.56 -1.01
CA GLN A 354 -18.61 -1.52 0.24
C GLN A 354 -19.50 -1.60 1.48
N ILE A 355 -19.11 -2.45 2.44
CA ILE A 355 -19.57 -2.43 3.83
C ILE A 355 -18.32 -2.29 4.70
N ILE A 356 -18.23 -1.22 5.48
CA ILE A 356 -17.12 -0.96 6.39
C ILE A 356 -17.71 -0.80 7.79
N ILE A 357 -17.33 -1.67 8.74
CA ILE A 357 -17.77 -1.65 10.14
C ILE A 357 -16.56 -1.98 11.03
N SER A 358 -15.37 -1.53 10.65
CA SER A 358 -14.14 -1.81 11.36
C SER A 358 -13.92 -0.88 12.57
N ASN A 359 -13.11 -1.34 13.53
CA ASN A 359 -12.80 -0.63 14.77
C ASN A 359 -14.05 -0.28 15.61
N THR A 360 -14.93 -1.27 15.82
CA THR A 360 -16.13 -1.14 16.65
C THR A 360 -16.17 -2.19 17.76
N ALA A 361 -17.32 -2.37 18.42
CA ALA A 361 -17.53 -3.44 19.40
C ALA A 361 -18.41 -4.58 18.85
N VAL A 362 -18.57 -4.68 17.52
CA VAL A 362 -19.55 -5.57 16.90
C VAL A 362 -19.24 -7.03 17.24
N ASN A 363 -20.22 -7.70 17.85
CA ASN A 363 -20.21 -9.12 18.16
C ASN A 363 -21.40 -9.88 17.53
N ASP A 364 -22.42 -9.16 17.05
CA ASP A 364 -23.52 -9.68 16.23
C ASP A 364 -23.63 -8.89 14.92
N PHE A 365 -23.36 -9.55 13.80
CA PHE A 365 -23.59 -9.05 12.46
C PHE A 365 -24.52 -10.01 11.71
N SER A 366 -25.68 -9.51 11.29
CA SER A 366 -26.71 -10.32 10.63
C SER A 366 -27.32 -9.63 9.42
N ILE A 367 -27.76 -10.44 8.46
CA ILE A 367 -28.45 -9.98 7.25
C ILE A 367 -29.83 -10.65 7.22
N ASP A 368 -30.87 -9.83 7.09
CA ASP A 368 -32.26 -10.25 7.05
C ASP A 368 -32.78 -10.21 5.62
N PHE A 369 -33.27 -11.36 5.15
CA PHE A 369 -33.78 -11.61 3.80
C PHE A 369 -35.31 -11.81 3.77
N ASN A 370 -36.02 -11.58 4.89
CA ASN A 370 -37.44 -11.94 5.03
C ASN A 370 -38.35 -11.23 4.00
N ASP A 371 -38.00 -10.02 3.58
CA ASP A 371 -38.79 -9.19 2.64
C ASP A 371 -38.31 -9.32 1.17
N THR A 372 -37.42 -10.27 0.88
CA THR A 372 -36.87 -10.51 -0.47
C THR A 372 -37.01 -11.97 -0.90
N ILE A 373 -37.15 -12.22 -2.20
CA ILE A 373 -36.91 -13.56 -2.77
C ILE A 373 -35.42 -13.89 -2.81
N GLN A 374 -34.54 -12.87 -2.80
CA GLN A 374 -33.09 -13.03 -2.68
C GLN A 374 -32.72 -13.79 -1.39
N LYS A 375 -31.66 -14.61 -1.44
CA LYS A 375 -31.17 -15.45 -0.33
C LYS A 375 -29.66 -15.35 -0.07
N PHE A 376 -29.01 -14.38 -0.72
CA PHE A 376 -27.60 -14.06 -0.59
C PHE A 376 -27.42 -12.57 -0.93
N LEU A 377 -26.33 -11.96 -0.50
CA LEU A 377 -25.96 -10.58 -0.83
C LEU A 377 -24.57 -10.59 -1.47
N HIS A 378 -24.37 -9.79 -2.51
CA HIS A 378 -23.05 -9.56 -3.11
C HIS A 378 -22.48 -8.22 -2.66
N VAL A 379 -21.22 -8.22 -2.21
CA VAL A 379 -20.50 -7.02 -1.76
C VAL A 379 -19.04 -7.06 -2.21
N ASP A 380 -18.55 -6.11 -3.01
CA ASP A 380 -17.13 -6.16 -3.43
C ASP A 380 -16.19 -6.19 -2.21
N VAL A 381 -16.34 -5.24 -1.27
CA VAL A 381 -15.46 -5.11 -0.11
C VAL A 381 -16.26 -5.09 1.18
N ILE A 382 -15.95 -6.03 2.07
CA ILE A 382 -16.46 -6.09 3.43
C ILE A 382 -15.26 -5.96 4.38
N ASP A 383 -15.27 -4.93 5.22
CA ASP A 383 -14.31 -4.75 6.31
C ASP A 383 -15.03 -4.80 7.66
N LEU A 384 -14.82 -5.89 8.38
CA LEU A 384 -15.27 -6.16 9.74
C LEU A 384 -14.06 -6.32 10.68
N SER A 385 -12.89 -5.77 10.34
CA SER A 385 -11.68 -5.89 11.14
C SER A 385 -11.75 -5.11 12.47
N TYR A 386 -10.96 -5.52 13.46
CA TYR A 386 -10.91 -4.88 14.80
C TYR A 386 -12.28 -4.82 15.48
N ASN A 387 -12.88 -5.98 15.69
CA ASN A 387 -14.22 -6.16 16.26
C ASN A 387 -14.24 -7.29 17.30
N TYR A 388 -15.41 -7.70 17.77
CA TYR A 388 -15.60 -8.75 18.77
C TYR A 388 -16.45 -9.93 18.25
N LEU A 389 -16.44 -10.19 16.95
CA LEU A 389 -17.13 -11.34 16.35
C LEU A 389 -16.56 -12.66 16.90
N GLU A 390 -17.45 -13.56 17.30
CA GLU A 390 -17.10 -14.90 17.77
C GLU A 390 -17.49 -16.02 16.76
N THR A 391 -18.45 -15.75 15.87
CA THR A 391 -18.89 -16.64 14.77
C THR A 391 -18.93 -15.90 13.42
N LEU A 392 -19.15 -16.65 12.33
CA LEU A 392 -19.28 -16.13 10.95
C LEU A 392 -20.52 -16.70 10.24
N ASP A 393 -21.62 -16.89 10.96
CA ASP A 393 -22.82 -17.58 10.44
C ASP A 393 -23.43 -16.89 9.21
N PHE A 394 -23.22 -15.57 9.09
CA PHE A 394 -23.60 -14.75 7.95
C PHE A 394 -22.87 -15.11 6.64
N LEU A 395 -21.73 -15.81 6.69
CA LEU A 395 -20.92 -16.16 5.51
C LEU A 395 -21.67 -17.05 4.52
N HIS A 396 -22.63 -17.84 4.99
CA HIS A 396 -23.52 -18.66 4.15
C HIS A 396 -24.37 -17.83 3.17
N TYR A 397 -24.58 -16.55 3.45
CA TYR A 397 -25.43 -15.65 2.67
C TYR A 397 -24.64 -14.57 1.93
N LEU A 398 -23.31 -14.69 1.82
CA LEU A 398 -22.46 -13.66 1.22
C LEU A 398 -21.61 -14.16 0.06
N THR A 399 -21.56 -13.37 -1.01
CA THR A 399 -20.50 -13.41 -2.02
C THR A 399 -19.72 -12.10 -1.96
N PHE A 400 -18.40 -12.15 -2.12
CA PHE A 400 -17.54 -10.98 -1.95
C PHE A 400 -16.26 -11.05 -2.79
N PHE A 401 -15.67 -9.90 -3.10
CA PHE A 401 -14.30 -9.82 -3.65
C PHE A 401 -13.25 -9.82 -2.53
N THR A 402 -13.46 -9.02 -1.48
CA THR A 402 -12.64 -8.98 -0.26
C THR A 402 -13.53 -9.05 0.98
N LEU A 403 -13.21 -9.96 1.90
CA LEU A 403 -13.75 -9.99 3.25
C LEU A 403 -12.59 -9.95 4.25
N ASP A 404 -12.53 -8.87 5.03
CA ASP A 404 -11.63 -8.75 6.18
C ASP A 404 -12.41 -8.91 7.49
N VAL A 405 -12.03 -9.92 8.27
CA VAL A 405 -12.52 -10.22 9.62
C VAL A 405 -11.35 -10.41 10.58
N SER A 406 -10.20 -9.79 10.28
CA SER A 406 -9.01 -9.84 11.14
C SER A 406 -9.21 -9.09 12.47
N PHE A 407 -8.36 -9.35 13.46
CA PHE A 407 -8.44 -8.72 14.79
C PHE A 407 -9.82 -8.87 15.46
N ASN A 408 -10.40 -10.06 15.37
CA ASN A 408 -11.67 -10.44 16.00
C ASN A 408 -11.46 -11.47 17.13
N ARG A 409 -12.55 -12.07 17.64
CA ARG A 409 -12.54 -13.08 18.72
C ARG A 409 -12.95 -14.47 18.23
N LEU A 410 -12.79 -14.76 16.94
CA LEU A 410 -13.16 -16.04 16.34
C LEU A 410 -12.32 -17.16 17.00
N LYS A 411 -12.99 -18.24 17.44
CA LYS A 411 -12.36 -19.38 18.16
C LYS A 411 -12.46 -20.69 17.39
N ILE A 412 -13.66 -21.03 16.92
CA ILE A 412 -13.93 -22.25 16.16
C ILE A 412 -14.83 -21.86 15.00
N ILE A 413 -14.43 -22.24 13.79
CA ILE A 413 -15.22 -22.08 12.58
C ILE A 413 -15.48 -23.47 12.02
N ASP A 414 -16.75 -23.88 11.91
CA ASP A 414 -17.14 -25.12 11.20
C ASP A 414 -18.26 -24.83 10.20
N ILE A 415 -17.88 -24.45 8.99
CA ILE A 415 -18.77 -24.09 7.89
C ILE A 415 -18.77 -25.26 6.89
N ASN A 416 -19.72 -26.17 7.12
CA ASN A 416 -19.74 -27.50 6.50
C ASN A 416 -19.88 -27.50 4.97
N GLN A 417 -20.60 -26.53 4.40
CA GLN A 417 -20.73 -26.32 2.95
C GLN A 417 -21.04 -24.84 2.65
N ILE A 418 -20.27 -24.23 1.77
CA ILE A 418 -20.60 -22.96 1.10
C ILE A 418 -20.88 -23.28 -0.37
N GLN A 419 -22.12 -23.03 -0.80
CA GLN A 419 -22.60 -23.26 -2.17
C GLN A 419 -22.98 -21.93 -2.82
N PHE A 420 -22.13 -21.45 -3.72
CA PHE A 420 -22.46 -20.30 -4.57
C PHE A 420 -23.25 -20.76 -5.79
N GLN A 421 -24.43 -20.16 -6.00
CA GLN A 421 -25.28 -20.45 -7.16
C GLN A 421 -24.59 -19.99 -8.45
N HIS A 422 -24.54 -20.87 -9.45
CA HIS A 422 -23.94 -20.55 -10.74
C HIS A 422 -24.74 -19.46 -11.48
N GLY A 423 -24.02 -18.56 -12.16
CA GLY A 423 -24.61 -17.46 -12.96
C GLY A 423 -24.73 -16.12 -12.21
N MET A 424 -24.25 -16.03 -10.97
CA MET A 424 -24.37 -14.84 -10.12
C MET A 424 -23.07 -14.03 -10.14
N TYR A 425 -22.92 -13.19 -11.17
CA TYR A 425 -21.67 -12.50 -11.54
C TYR A 425 -20.52 -13.47 -11.88
N GLU A 426 -19.42 -12.94 -12.42
CA GLU A 426 -18.21 -13.74 -12.65
C GLU A 426 -17.56 -14.03 -11.29
N LEU A 427 -17.80 -15.25 -10.77
CA LEU A 427 -17.38 -15.71 -9.45
C LEU A 427 -15.86 -15.66 -9.22
N SER A 428 -15.08 -15.56 -10.30
CA SER A 428 -13.66 -15.15 -10.37
C SER A 428 -13.30 -13.87 -9.60
N SER A 429 -14.30 -13.16 -9.08
CA SER A 429 -14.17 -12.04 -8.15
C SER A 429 -13.71 -12.44 -6.74
N MET A 430 -13.91 -13.66 -6.24
CA MET A 430 -13.54 -14.01 -4.85
C MET A 430 -12.02 -13.98 -4.59
N ASN A 431 -11.50 -12.82 -4.15
CA ASN A 431 -10.06 -12.56 -4.10
C ASN A 431 -9.45 -12.80 -2.70
N LEU A 432 -9.97 -12.20 -1.65
CA LEU A 432 -9.35 -12.24 -0.32
C LEU A 432 -10.35 -12.58 0.80
N LEU A 433 -9.99 -13.57 1.62
CA LEU A 433 -10.56 -13.82 2.94
C LEU A 433 -9.46 -13.65 4.00
N ASN A 434 -9.51 -12.57 4.77
CA ASN A 434 -8.56 -12.30 5.84
C ASN A 434 -9.18 -12.62 7.21
N LEU A 435 -8.69 -13.69 7.84
CA LEU A 435 -9.06 -14.19 9.17
C LEU A 435 -7.88 -14.07 10.17
N SER A 436 -6.86 -13.28 9.84
CA SER A 436 -5.64 -13.14 10.67
C SER A 436 -5.90 -12.48 12.03
N TYR A 437 -4.94 -12.58 12.96
CA TYR A 437 -4.98 -11.93 14.27
C TYR A 437 -6.25 -12.23 15.10
N ASN A 438 -6.75 -13.47 14.99
CA ASN A 438 -7.90 -13.96 15.74
C ASN A 438 -7.46 -14.93 16.86
N GLN A 439 -8.42 -15.54 17.56
CA GLN A 439 -8.17 -16.51 18.62
C GLN A 439 -8.44 -17.95 18.17
N MET A 440 -8.38 -18.23 16.87
CA MET A 440 -8.89 -19.50 16.34
C MET A 440 -8.03 -20.68 16.76
N GLU A 441 -8.68 -21.71 17.29
CA GLU A 441 -8.09 -23.01 17.62
C GLU A 441 -8.40 -24.08 16.56
N SER A 442 -9.53 -23.94 15.85
CA SER A 442 -9.92 -24.85 14.79
C SER A 442 -10.68 -24.13 13.67
N ILE A 443 -10.33 -24.45 12.43
CA ILE A 443 -11.05 -24.01 11.24
C ILE A 443 -11.40 -25.19 10.34
N LYS A 444 -12.66 -25.27 9.95
CA LYS A 444 -13.20 -26.16 8.93
C LYS A 444 -14.09 -25.37 7.99
N ILE A 445 -13.67 -25.22 6.74
CA ILE A 445 -14.48 -24.58 5.68
C ILE A 445 -14.39 -25.41 4.41
N ASN A 446 -15.55 -25.68 3.83
CA ASN A 446 -15.70 -26.43 2.59
C ASN A 446 -16.47 -25.60 1.57
N TRP A 447 -15.75 -25.12 0.54
CA TRP A 447 -16.30 -24.48 -0.63
C TRP A 447 -16.59 -25.54 -1.70
N ASN A 448 -17.86 -25.71 -2.08
CA ASN A 448 -18.24 -26.74 -3.05
C ASN A 448 -17.86 -26.38 -4.49
N ASN A 449 -17.85 -25.08 -4.82
CA ASN A 449 -17.61 -24.55 -6.17
C ASN A 449 -16.32 -23.72 -6.18
N GLU A 450 -16.44 -22.42 -5.91
CA GLU A 450 -15.31 -21.48 -5.87
C GLU A 450 -14.98 -21.08 -4.43
N SER A 451 -13.70 -20.85 -4.17
CA SER A 451 -13.12 -20.43 -2.89
C SER A 451 -12.28 -19.16 -3.06
N PRO A 452 -12.05 -18.37 -1.99
CA PRO A 452 -11.20 -17.19 -2.06
C PRO A 452 -9.81 -17.51 -2.61
N HIS A 453 -9.36 -16.74 -3.59
CA HIS A 453 -8.03 -16.86 -4.19
C HIS A 453 -6.89 -16.79 -3.16
N ILE A 454 -7.03 -15.91 -2.17
CA ILE A 454 -6.12 -15.70 -1.06
C ILE A 454 -6.89 -15.95 0.24
N ILE A 455 -6.36 -16.84 1.08
CA ILE A 455 -6.85 -17.07 2.44
C ILE A 455 -5.71 -16.72 3.41
N ASP A 456 -5.97 -15.80 4.33
CA ASP A 456 -5.05 -15.46 5.42
C ASP A 456 -5.59 -15.95 6.77
N LEU A 457 -4.86 -16.88 7.38
CA LEU A 457 -5.12 -17.51 8.67
C LEU A 457 -3.97 -17.26 9.66
N SER A 458 -3.07 -16.33 9.34
CA SER A 458 -1.89 -16.04 10.17
C SER A 458 -2.25 -15.51 11.55
N GLN A 459 -1.28 -15.54 12.48
CA GLN A 459 -1.39 -14.90 13.80
C GLN A 459 -2.61 -15.39 14.60
N ASN A 460 -2.84 -16.70 14.58
CA ASN A 460 -3.92 -17.38 15.27
C ASN A 460 -3.36 -18.47 16.22
N ASN A 461 -4.24 -19.22 16.87
CA ASN A 461 -3.89 -20.31 17.80
C ASN A 461 -4.19 -21.71 17.20
N LEU A 462 -4.16 -21.84 15.88
CA LEU A 462 -4.72 -23.01 15.19
C LEU A 462 -4.05 -24.30 15.64
N GLN A 463 -4.86 -25.24 16.11
CA GLN A 463 -4.49 -26.62 16.42
C GLN A 463 -4.93 -27.55 15.28
N SER A 464 -6.04 -27.23 14.58
CA SER A 464 -6.52 -28.00 13.45
C SER A 464 -7.13 -27.15 12.32
N ILE A 465 -6.97 -27.63 11.08
CA ILE A 465 -7.33 -26.99 9.83
C ILE A 465 -7.92 -28.02 8.87
N LYS A 466 -9.10 -27.74 8.33
CA LYS A 466 -9.79 -28.55 7.32
C LYS A 466 -10.35 -27.64 6.22
N LEU A 467 -9.59 -27.45 5.14
CA LEU A 467 -9.98 -26.56 4.03
C LEU A 467 -10.17 -27.37 2.74
N HIS A 468 -11.31 -27.20 2.07
CA HIS A 468 -11.56 -27.75 0.72
C HIS A 468 -12.11 -26.65 -0.19
N GLY A 469 -11.56 -26.48 -1.38
CA GLY A 469 -11.98 -25.45 -2.34
C GLY A 469 -11.11 -25.41 -3.60
N GLN A 470 -11.66 -25.02 -4.74
CA GLN A 470 -11.02 -25.27 -6.05
C GLN A 470 -10.07 -24.15 -6.52
N SER A 471 -10.29 -22.90 -6.14
CA SER A 471 -9.64 -21.71 -6.75
C SER A 471 -8.58 -21.03 -5.87
N THR A 472 -8.45 -21.39 -4.59
CA THR A 472 -7.43 -20.81 -3.70
C THR A 472 -6.01 -21.09 -4.21
N TYR A 473 -5.27 -20.05 -4.56
CA TYR A 473 -3.88 -20.14 -5.03
C TYR A 473 -2.86 -19.66 -3.98
N LYS A 474 -3.28 -18.96 -2.92
CA LYS A 474 -2.42 -18.49 -1.83
C LYS A 474 -3.04 -18.75 -0.46
N LEU A 475 -2.25 -19.37 0.42
CA LEU A 475 -2.62 -19.65 1.81
C LEU A 475 -1.52 -19.15 2.76
N LEU A 476 -1.89 -18.33 3.73
CA LEU A 476 -1.00 -17.80 4.77
C LEU A 476 -1.36 -18.41 6.13
N LEU A 477 -0.41 -19.09 6.79
CA LEU A 477 -0.60 -19.72 8.10
C LEU A 477 0.45 -19.29 9.13
N PHE A 478 1.24 -18.24 8.84
CA PHE A 478 2.38 -17.88 9.67
C PHE A 478 1.99 -17.51 11.12
N ASN A 479 2.89 -17.77 12.06
CA ASN A 479 2.69 -17.56 13.51
C ASN A 479 1.56 -18.38 14.16
N ASN A 480 1.14 -19.50 13.57
CA ASN A 480 0.24 -20.47 14.22
C ASN A 480 1.03 -21.50 15.04
N THR A 481 1.56 -21.08 16.18
CA THR A 481 2.52 -21.89 16.97
C THR A 481 1.96 -23.20 17.54
N LYS A 482 0.63 -23.43 17.53
CA LYS A 482 0.01 -24.68 17.99
C LYS A 482 -0.28 -25.68 16.85
N LEU A 483 0.03 -25.32 15.60
CA LEU A 483 -0.41 -26.05 14.42
C LEU A 483 0.52 -27.22 14.09
N SER A 484 -0.03 -28.44 14.09
CA SER A 484 0.70 -29.62 13.62
C SER A 484 0.20 -30.09 12.27
N LEU A 485 1.12 -30.42 11.35
CA LEU A 485 0.83 -30.94 10.01
C LEU A 485 0.34 -32.40 9.99
N ILE A 486 0.10 -33.02 11.15
CA ILE A 486 -0.38 -34.42 11.25
C ILE A 486 -1.78 -34.55 10.62
N PRO A 487 -2.11 -35.60 9.84
CA PRO A 487 -3.37 -35.69 9.08
C PRO A 487 -4.67 -35.62 9.89
N THR A 488 -4.63 -35.92 11.19
CA THR A 488 -5.80 -35.80 12.08
C THR A 488 -6.17 -34.34 12.34
N THR A 489 -5.17 -33.45 12.38
CA THR A 489 -5.30 -32.02 12.61
C THR A 489 -5.21 -31.19 11.33
N PHE A 490 -4.50 -31.64 10.31
CA PHE A 490 -4.25 -30.88 9.09
C PHE A 490 -4.78 -31.62 7.86
N SER A 491 -5.83 -31.08 7.23
CA SER A 491 -6.34 -31.53 5.93
C SER A 491 -6.60 -30.34 5.02
N ILE A 492 -5.94 -30.30 3.86
CA ILE A 492 -6.09 -29.23 2.88
C ILE A 492 -6.24 -29.84 1.50
N GLU A 493 -7.39 -29.59 0.88
CA GLU A 493 -7.77 -30.03 -0.47
C GLU A 493 -7.95 -28.79 -1.36
N LEU A 494 -6.83 -28.14 -1.68
CA LEU A 494 -6.75 -26.92 -2.49
C LEU A 494 -5.89 -27.20 -3.75
N PRO A 495 -6.45 -27.78 -4.83
CA PRO A 495 -5.66 -28.22 -5.98
C PRO A 495 -4.98 -27.08 -6.76
N SER A 496 -5.51 -25.85 -6.67
CA SER A 496 -4.94 -24.65 -7.29
C SER A 496 -3.84 -23.96 -6.46
N LEU A 497 -3.49 -24.48 -5.28
CA LEU A 497 -2.57 -23.82 -4.36
C LEU A 497 -1.15 -23.71 -4.92
N LYS A 498 -0.63 -22.47 -5.00
CA LYS A 498 0.71 -22.14 -5.53
C LYS A 498 1.63 -21.50 -4.49
N TYR A 499 1.09 -20.75 -3.54
CA TYR A 499 1.84 -20.11 -2.47
C TYR A 499 1.36 -20.63 -1.11
N LEU A 500 2.26 -21.17 -0.30
CA LEU A 500 1.97 -21.67 1.04
C LEU A 500 2.99 -21.10 2.05
N ASP A 501 2.46 -20.41 3.06
CA ASP A 501 3.25 -19.83 4.15
C ASP A 501 3.05 -20.60 5.46
N LEU A 502 4.11 -21.19 5.99
CA LEU A 502 4.14 -21.97 7.23
C LEU A 502 5.25 -21.45 8.17
N ASP A 503 5.58 -20.15 8.11
CA ASP A 503 6.51 -19.53 9.05
C ASP A 503 6.01 -19.68 10.52
N SER A 504 6.89 -20.08 11.44
CA SER A 504 6.60 -20.13 12.89
C SER A 504 5.43 -21.03 13.31
N ILE A 505 5.23 -22.19 12.66
CA ILE A 505 4.20 -23.19 13.03
C ILE A 505 4.70 -24.28 14.00
N GLN A 506 5.92 -24.14 14.54
CA GLN A 506 6.61 -25.20 15.33
C GLN A 506 6.85 -26.52 14.57
N LEU A 507 7.15 -26.45 13.27
CA LEU A 507 7.58 -27.61 12.49
C LEU A 507 8.92 -28.15 13.04
N ASN A 508 8.87 -29.32 13.68
CA ASN A 508 9.99 -29.93 14.39
C ASN A 508 10.74 -31.04 13.59
N SER A 509 10.18 -31.45 12.44
CA SER A 509 10.76 -32.39 11.48
C SER A 509 10.31 -32.07 10.06
N PHE A 510 11.23 -32.15 9.10
CA PHE A 510 10.92 -32.07 7.67
C PHE A 510 10.04 -33.23 7.17
N GLU A 511 10.04 -34.37 7.86
CA GLU A 511 9.26 -35.56 7.46
C GLU A 511 7.74 -35.28 7.47
N HIS A 512 7.28 -34.34 8.30
CA HIS A 512 5.88 -33.93 8.33
C HIS A 512 5.41 -33.22 7.06
N LEU A 513 6.32 -32.77 6.17
CA LEU A 513 5.94 -32.26 4.84
C LEU A 513 5.33 -33.36 3.95
N ILE A 514 5.50 -34.65 4.29
CA ILE A 514 4.86 -35.77 3.58
C ILE A 514 3.33 -35.63 3.52
N TYR A 515 2.73 -34.98 4.51
CA TYR A 515 1.29 -34.76 4.60
C TYR A 515 0.78 -33.65 3.67
N LEU A 516 1.70 -32.86 3.09
CA LEU A 516 1.39 -31.84 2.08
C LEU A 516 1.54 -32.35 0.64
N HIS A 517 1.90 -33.62 0.44
CA HIS A 517 2.20 -34.19 -0.88
C HIS A 517 1.00 -34.23 -1.85
N ASN A 518 -0.22 -34.08 -1.35
CA ASN A 518 -1.43 -33.91 -2.18
C ASN A 518 -1.49 -32.55 -2.88
N LEU A 519 -0.84 -31.51 -2.34
CA LEU A 519 -0.77 -30.16 -2.89
C LEU A 519 0.25 -30.10 -4.03
N SER A 520 -0.02 -30.76 -5.16
CA SER A 520 0.97 -30.99 -6.21
C SER A 520 1.49 -29.73 -6.93
N ASN A 521 0.81 -28.58 -6.81
CA ASN A 521 1.06 -27.35 -7.58
C ASN A 521 1.81 -26.23 -6.82
N ILE A 522 2.46 -26.51 -5.67
CA ILE A 522 3.20 -25.49 -4.91
C ILE A 522 4.38 -24.92 -5.72
N HIS A 523 4.39 -23.60 -5.87
CA HIS A 523 5.45 -22.80 -6.50
C HIS A 523 6.32 -22.08 -5.47
N THR A 524 5.72 -21.59 -4.38
CA THR A 524 6.41 -20.89 -3.29
C THR A 524 6.05 -21.54 -1.95
N LEU A 525 7.08 -21.90 -1.19
CA LEU A 525 6.94 -22.52 0.13
C LEU A 525 7.83 -21.78 1.15
N ILE A 526 7.21 -21.21 2.19
CA ILE A 526 7.89 -20.52 3.28
C ILE A 526 7.79 -21.39 4.55
N LEU A 527 8.90 -21.71 5.17
CA LEU A 527 9.01 -22.58 6.37
C LEU A 527 9.86 -21.93 7.48
N ASN A 528 9.99 -20.61 7.46
CA ASN A 528 10.90 -19.86 8.34
C ASN A 528 10.59 -20.05 9.84
N ASN A 529 11.58 -19.77 10.69
CA ASN A 529 11.47 -19.71 12.16
C ASN A 529 10.95 -20.99 12.84
N ASN A 530 11.03 -22.13 12.16
CA ASN A 530 10.57 -23.42 12.66
C ASN A 530 11.73 -24.21 13.29
N GLN A 531 11.66 -24.46 14.60
CA GLN A 531 12.75 -25.06 15.37
C GLN A 531 12.80 -26.59 15.20
N LEU A 532 13.69 -27.06 14.32
CA LEU A 532 13.90 -28.49 14.07
C LEU A 532 14.57 -29.19 15.26
N ASN A 533 14.01 -30.35 15.64
CA ASN A 533 14.63 -31.26 16.61
C ASN A 533 16.00 -31.70 16.11
N LYS A 534 16.98 -31.85 17.03
CA LYS A 534 18.39 -32.10 16.70
C LYS A 534 18.63 -33.22 15.67
N GLN A 535 17.85 -34.30 15.73
CA GLN A 535 17.96 -35.43 14.81
C GLN A 535 17.48 -35.14 13.37
N HIS A 536 16.65 -34.12 13.15
CA HIS A 536 16.07 -33.73 11.86
C HIS A 536 16.71 -32.46 11.26
N ARG A 537 17.80 -31.95 11.85
CA ARG A 537 18.56 -30.77 11.37
C ARG A 537 19.41 -31.01 10.11
N THR A 538 19.18 -32.12 9.41
CA THR A 538 19.79 -32.42 8.11
C THR A 538 18.73 -32.25 7.01
N LEU A 539 18.91 -31.26 6.14
CA LEU A 539 17.99 -31.01 5.03
C LEU A 539 18.26 -32.02 3.90
N ASN A 540 17.31 -32.92 3.65
CA ASN A 540 17.30 -33.78 2.47
C ASN A 540 16.34 -33.21 1.42
N TRP A 541 16.83 -32.87 0.24
CA TRP A 541 16.03 -32.28 -0.83
C TRP A 541 14.93 -33.18 -1.39
N ASN A 542 14.95 -34.50 -1.16
CA ASN A 542 13.89 -35.40 -1.61
C ASN A 542 12.54 -35.15 -0.93
N ILE A 543 12.50 -34.44 0.21
CA ILE A 543 11.23 -34.03 0.85
C ILE A 543 10.38 -33.13 -0.07
N PHE A 544 11.01 -32.39 -0.99
CA PHE A 544 10.31 -31.51 -1.94
C PHE A 544 9.98 -32.21 -3.27
N TYR A 545 10.25 -33.52 -3.40
CA TYR A 545 10.16 -34.26 -4.67
C TYR A 545 8.78 -34.23 -5.37
N PRO A 546 7.64 -34.17 -4.65
CA PRO A 546 6.33 -33.96 -5.30
C PRO A 546 6.25 -32.64 -6.06
N TRP A 547 6.89 -31.59 -5.55
CA TRP A 547 6.83 -30.22 -6.09
C TRP A 547 7.94 -29.91 -7.10
N ARG A 548 8.86 -30.85 -7.39
CA ARG A 548 10.04 -30.62 -8.27
C ARG A 548 9.72 -30.03 -9.64
N LYS A 549 8.50 -30.19 -10.14
CA LYS A 549 8.01 -29.65 -11.42
C LYS A 549 7.56 -28.18 -11.37
N TYR A 550 7.32 -27.61 -10.18
CA TYR A 550 6.68 -26.29 -10.04
C TYR A 550 7.33 -25.40 -8.97
N LEU A 551 8.05 -25.98 -8.01
CA LEU A 551 8.70 -25.26 -6.93
C LEU A 551 9.79 -24.33 -7.47
N THR A 552 9.54 -23.03 -7.33
CA THR A 552 10.39 -21.93 -7.82
C THR A 552 11.04 -21.16 -6.67
N HIS A 553 10.40 -21.09 -5.50
CA HIS A 553 10.90 -20.32 -4.36
C HIS A 553 10.73 -21.12 -3.06
N VAL A 554 11.80 -21.28 -2.29
CA VAL A 554 11.78 -21.91 -0.96
C VAL A 554 12.52 -21.02 0.05
N SER A 555 11.90 -20.78 1.21
CA SER A 555 12.49 -20.01 2.31
C SER A 555 12.53 -20.85 3.59
N LEU A 556 13.72 -21.01 4.14
CA LEU A 556 14.10 -21.91 5.24
C LEU A 556 14.93 -21.16 6.31
N GLN A 557 14.62 -19.88 6.53
CA GLN A 557 15.34 -19.03 7.49
C GLN A 557 15.09 -19.49 8.93
N ASN A 558 16.08 -19.38 9.82
CA ASN A 558 15.95 -19.66 11.25
C ASN A 558 15.33 -21.03 11.57
N MET A 559 15.76 -22.07 10.85
CA MET A 559 15.27 -23.45 11.01
C MET A 559 16.21 -24.34 11.84
N SER A 560 17.33 -23.80 12.34
CA SER A 560 18.42 -24.58 12.98
C SER A 560 18.97 -25.71 12.08
N ILE A 561 19.07 -25.50 10.77
CA ILE A 561 19.64 -26.51 9.86
C ILE A 561 21.16 -26.56 10.07
N GLU A 562 21.69 -27.74 10.43
CA GLU A 562 23.12 -27.98 10.69
C GLU A 562 23.85 -28.56 9.46
N LYS A 563 23.14 -29.33 8.63
CA LYS A 563 23.71 -30.09 7.50
C LYS A 563 22.78 -30.15 6.30
N LEU A 564 23.38 -30.35 5.13
CA LEU A 564 22.66 -30.58 3.86
C LEU A 564 23.05 -31.96 3.34
N ASP A 565 22.07 -32.78 2.94
CA ASP A 565 22.33 -34.12 2.42
C ASP A 565 22.93 -34.05 1.01
N SER A 566 24.19 -34.49 0.88
CA SER A 566 24.95 -34.51 -0.38
C SER A 566 24.54 -35.61 -1.35
N THR A 567 23.71 -36.57 -0.92
CA THR A 567 23.39 -37.76 -1.74
C THR A 567 22.35 -37.51 -2.83
N ASN A 568 21.66 -36.37 -2.82
CA ASN A 568 20.47 -36.12 -3.66
C ASN A 568 20.63 -34.91 -4.60
N HIS A 569 20.12 -35.05 -5.82
CA HIS A 569 20.37 -34.09 -6.90
C HIS A 569 19.47 -32.86 -6.81
N LEU A 570 19.99 -31.76 -6.23
CA LEU A 570 19.39 -30.42 -6.34
C LEU A 570 19.15 -30.00 -7.82
N ASN A 571 19.86 -30.63 -8.76
CA ASN A 571 19.69 -30.47 -10.21
C ASN A 571 18.32 -30.94 -10.72
N ASP A 572 17.63 -31.84 -10.01
CA ASP A 572 16.27 -32.28 -10.36
C ASP A 572 15.23 -31.16 -10.15
N TYR A 573 15.60 -30.11 -9.40
CA TYR A 573 14.84 -28.88 -9.18
C TYR A 573 15.27 -27.78 -10.15
N TYR A 574 15.26 -28.08 -11.45
CA TYR A 574 15.68 -27.16 -12.51
C TYR A 574 14.81 -25.90 -12.65
N HIS A 575 13.60 -25.91 -12.07
CA HIS A 575 12.71 -24.75 -11.94
C HIS A 575 12.95 -23.90 -10.69
N LEU A 576 13.73 -24.39 -9.71
CA LEU A 576 14.01 -23.64 -8.49
C LEU A 576 14.85 -22.40 -8.84
N LEU A 577 14.31 -21.23 -8.48
CA LEU A 577 14.91 -19.92 -8.73
C LEU A 577 15.55 -19.37 -7.47
N THR A 578 14.87 -19.43 -6.32
CA THR A 578 15.40 -18.90 -5.06
C THR A 578 15.38 -19.93 -3.94
N VAL A 579 16.52 -20.10 -3.28
CA VAL A 579 16.63 -20.76 -1.98
C VAL A 579 17.12 -19.74 -0.97
N ASP A 580 16.35 -19.54 0.09
CA ASP A 580 16.71 -18.66 1.19
C ASP A 580 17.00 -19.49 2.44
N LEU A 581 18.28 -19.52 2.84
CA LEU A 581 18.82 -20.23 4.00
C LEU A 581 19.47 -19.26 4.99
N SER A 582 19.27 -17.93 4.83
CA SER A 582 19.87 -16.93 5.71
C SER A 582 19.23 -16.93 7.10
N SER A 583 19.84 -16.20 8.03
CA SER A 583 19.43 -15.98 9.42
C SER A 583 19.40 -17.25 10.25
N ASN A 584 20.37 -17.43 11.14
CA ASN A 584 20.31 -18.38 12.27
C ASN A 584 20.08 -19.86 11.87
N ASN A 585 20.75 -20.30 10.80
CA ASN A 585 20.96 -21.71 10.50
C ASN A 585 22.42 -22.07 10.83
N ASP A 586 22.65 -23.14 11.59
CA ASP A 586 23.97 -23.64 12.02
C ASP A 586 24.77 -24.32 10.88
N LEU A 587 24.55 -23.89 9.64
CA LEU A 587 25.15 -24.45 8.43
C LEU A 587 26.65 -24.22 8.43
N LYS A 588 27.41 -25.32 8.45
CA LYS A 588 28.86 -25.26 8.26
C LYS A 588 29.16 -24.80 6.85
N CYS A 589 29.74 -23.62 6.72
CA CYS A 589 30.29 -23.09 5.47
C CYS A 589 31.52 -23.92 5.06
N ASN A 590 31.29 -25.12 4.53
CA ASN A 590 32.31 -26.09 4.13
C ASN A 590 31.97 -26.68 2.74
N CYS A 591 32.66 -27.76 2.34
CA CYS A 591 32.47 -28.37 1.03
C CYS A 591 31.10 -29.05 0.81
N GLU A 592 30.28 -29.27 1.84
CA GLU A 592 28.89 -29.76 1.71
C GLU A 592 28.03 -28.75 0.92
N LEU A 593 28.34 -27.46 0.97
CA LEU A 593 27.66 -26.42 0.18
C LEU A 593 28.01 -26.43 -1.32
N HIS A 594 28.97 -27.25 -1.78
CA HIS A 594 29.43 -27.24 -3.18
C HIS A 594 28.30 -27.52 -4.18
N HIS A 595 27.34 -28.38 -3.82
CA HIS A 595 26.19 -28.71 -4.64
C HIS A 595 25.30 -27.50 -4.98
N PHE A 596 25.23 -26.50 -4.09
CA PHE A 596 24.52 -25.24 -4.37
C PHE A 596 25.31 -24.34 -5.32
N ILE A 597 26.64 -24.31 -5.20
CA ILE A 597 27.50 -23.59 -6.13
C ILE A 597 27.37 -24.18 -7.55
N ASP A 598 27.21 -25.50 -7.67
CA ASP A 598 26.93 -26.15 -8.96
C ASP A 598 25.50 -25.87 -9.46
N TRP A 599 24.49 -25.93 -8.60
CA TRP A 599 23.10 -25.56 -8.96
C TRP A 599 22.98 -24.09 -9.42
N LEU A 600 23.73 -23.15 -8.83
CA LEU A 600 23.80 -21.74 -9.26
C LEU A 600 24.42 -21.57 -10.65
N LYS A 601 25.34 -22.46 -11.07
CA LYS A 601 25.93 -22.43 -12.42
C LYS A 601 24.97 -22.95 -13.49
N ILE A 602 24.02 -23.81 -13.13
CA ILE A 602 23.01 -24.33 -14.06
C ILE A 602 22.01 -23.19 -14.34
N PRO A 603 21.95 -22.65 -15.57
CA PRO A 603 20.99 -21.61 -15.90
C PRO A 603 19.55 -22.13 -15.68
N PRO A 604 18.62 -21.28 -15.23
CA PRO A 604 17.24 -21.69 -15.10
C PRO A 604 16.66 -22.04 -16.47
N SER A 605 15.75 -23.02 -16.49
CA SER A 605 15.05 -23.41 -17.73
C SER A 605 14.28 -22.23 -18.31
N THR A 606 14.38 -22.00 -19.63
CA THR A 606 13.57 -21.02 -20.36
C THR A 606 12.12 -21.51 -20.48
N LEU A 607 11.38 -21.46 -19.37
CA LEU A 607 9.93 -21.69 -19.36
C LEU A 607 9.23 -20.53 -20.04
N ALA A 608 8.47 -20.81 -21.09
CA ALA A 608 7.66 -19.81 -21.82
C ALA A 608 6.56 -19.13 -20.99
N VAL A 609 6.37 -19.54 -19.73
CA VAL A 609 5.37 -18.98 -18.78
C VAL A 609 5.95 -17.82 -17.96
N PHE A 610 7.27 -17.68 -17.88
CA PHE A 610 7.92 -16.60 -17.12
C PHE A 610 8.60 -15.61 -18.08
N ASN A 611 7.99 -14.44 -18.27
CA ASN A 611 8.47 -13.38 -19.17
C ASN A 611 9.75 -12.64 -18.68
N GLU A 612 10.40 -13.11 -17.62
CA GLU A 612 11.60 -12.49 -17.05
C GLU A 612 12.75 -13.51 -16.94
N PRO A 613 13.96 -13.19 -17.47
CA PRO A 613 15.16 -13.98 -17.20
C PRO A 613 15.61 -13.75 -15.75
N ARG A 614 15.06 -14.54 -14.82
CA ARG A 614 15.42 -14.47 -13.40
C ARG A 614 16.72 -15.21 -13.14
N ASN A 615 17.73 -14.50 -12.62
CA ASN A 615 18.92 -15.15 -12.08
C ASN A 615 18.55 -16.03 -10.87
N LYS A 616 19.21 -17.17 -10.71
CA LYS A 616 19.08 -17.97 -9.49
C LYS A 616 19.64 -17.21 -8.29
N GLY A 617 18.87 -17.16 -7.21
CA GLY A 617 19.24 -16.53 -5.95
C GLY A 617 19.48 -17.57 -4.86
N LEU A 618 20.64 -17.51 -4.22
CA LEU A 618 20.92 -18.21 -2.97
C LEU A 618 21.26 -17.18 -1.90
N LYS A 619 20.50 -17.16 -0.81
CA LYS A 619 20.83 -16.37 0.38
C LYS A 619 21.35 -17.30 1.47
N LEU A 620 22.50 -16.93 2.03
CA LEU A 620 23.24 -17.64 3.07
C LEU A 620 23.94 -16.62 3.94
N ASP A 621 24.12 -16.93 5.22
CA ASP A 621 24.93 -16.11 6.14
C ASP A 621 26.45 -16.31 5.93
N CYS A 622 26.83 -17.31 5.12
CA CYS A 622 28.21 -17.59 4.72
C CYS A 622 28.76 -16.56 3.72
N LEU A 623 29.98 -16.05 3.96
CA LEU A 623 30.78 -15.41 2.92
C LEU A 623 31.32 -16.48 1.94
N VAL A 624 30.54 -16.78 0.89
CA VAL A 624 30.83 -17.84 -0.10
C VAL A 624 32.11 -17.58 -0.92
N SER A 625 32.63 -16.34 -0.94
CA SER A 625 33.69 -15.86 -1.83
C SER A 625 35.05 -16.57 -1.73
N PHE A 626 35.31 -17.38 -0.70
CA PHE A 626 36.61 -18.04 -0.49
C PHE A 626 36.66 -19.56 -0.77
N PHE A 627 35.53 -20.24 -0.98
CA PHE A 627 35.49 -21.71 -0.93
C PHE A 627 35.78 -22.45 -2.26
N SER A 628 35.79 -21.75 -3.40
CA SER A 628 35.90 -22.39 -4.73
C SER A 628 37.25 -23.05 -5.00
N LEU A 629 38.31 -22.69 -4.28
CA LEU A 629 39.69 -23.15 -4.51
C LEU A 629 40.08 -24.38 -3.69
N GLN A 630 39.57 -24.58 -2.46
CA GLN A 630 40.09 -25.60 -1.55
C GLN A 630 39.36 -26.95 -1.56
N CYS A 631 38.08 -27.01 -1.98
CA CYS A 631 37.31 -28.25 -1.94
C CYS A 631 37.77 -29.33 -2.95
N LYS A 632 38.58 -28.98 -3.95
CA LYS A 632 39.15 -29.96 -4.90
C LYS A 632 40.31 -30.78 -4.34
N ASP A 633 41.04 -30.27 -3.34
CA ASP A 633 42.34 -30.85 -2.98
C ASP A 633 42.29 -32.04 -2.03
N ASN A 634 41.21 -32.24 -1.27
CA ASN A 634 41.13 -33.38 -0.35
C ASN A 634 40.93 -34.73 -1.04
N GLN A 635 40.36 -34.79 -2.26
CA GLN A 635 40.42 -36.01 -3.07
C GLN A 635 41.84 -36.31 -3.59
N SER A 636 42.71 -35.29 -3.74
CA SER A 636 44.10 -35.48 -4.18
C SER A 636 45.03 -36.07 -3.11
N LYS A 637 44.67 -35.99 -1.82
CA LYS A 637 45.46 -36.59 -0.74
C LYS A 637 45.42 -38.13 -0.78
N SER A 638 44.34 -38.72 -1.27
CA SER A 638 44.25 -40.17 -1.52
C SER A 638 45.27 -40.61 -2.59
N THR A 639 45.30 -39.93 -3.73
CA THR A 639 46.27 -40.25 -4.80
C THR A 639 47.72 -39.98 -4.40
N LYS A 640 48.01 -38.97 -3.57
CA LYS A 640 49.35 -38.78 -3.00
C LYS A 640 49.78 -39.91 -2.06
N LEU A 641 48.85 -40.51 -1.30
CA LEU A 641 49.15 -41.70 -0.49
C LEU A 641 49.46 -42.93 -1.37
N PHE A 642 48.70 -43.15 -2.45
CA PHE A 642 48.98 -44.22 -3.41
C PHE A 642 50.32 -44.04 -4.16
N ILE A 643 50.69 -42.81 -4.51
CA ILE A 643 52.02 -42.50 -5.08
C ILE A 643 53.12 -42.77 -4.04
N GLY A 644 52.92 -42.41 -2.77
CA GLY A 644 53.85 -42.71 -1.68
C GLY A 644 54.07 -44.22 -1.49
N ILE A 645 52.99 -45.00 -1.44
CA ILE A 645 53.05 -46.47 -1.34
C ILE A 645 53.70 -47.08 -2.60
N GLY A 646 53.41 -46.55 -3.79
CA GLY A 646 54.06 -46.95 -5.04
C GLY A 646 55.57 -46.70 -5.04
N ILE A 647 56.03 -45.54 -4.57
CA ILE A 647 57.46 -45.22 -4.44
C ILE A 647 58.13 -46.13 -3.41
N ILE A 648 57.51 -46.36 -2.25
CA ILE A 648 58.03 -47.29 -1.22
C ILE A 648 58.13 -48.72 -1.79
N GLY A 649 57.12 -49.16 -2.56
CA GLY A 649 57.14 -50.46 -3.26
C GLY A 649 58.27 -50.56 -4.29
N ILE A 650 58.50 -49.52 -5.08
CA ILE A 650 59.61 -49.46 -6.05
C ILE A 650 60.97 -49.46 -5.34
N VAL A 651 61.12 -48.71 -4.24
CA VAL A 651 62.35 -48.69 -3.44
C VAL A 651 62.62 -50.06 -2.81
N LEU A 652 61.59 -50.73 -2.27
CA LEU A 652 61.72 -52.10 -1.76
C LEU A 652 62.05 -53.11 -2.87
N LEU A 653 61.52 -52.94 -4.07
CA LEU A 653 61.86 -53.76 -5.24
C LEU A 653 63.33 -53.56 -5.67
N ILE A 654 63.81 -52.32 -5.68
CA ILE A 654 65.22 -51.99 -5.97
C ILE A 654 66.13 -52.55 -4.88
N ILE A 655 65.75 -52.44 -3.60
CA ILE A 655 66.52 -53.02 -2.48
C ILE A 655 66.55 -54.54 -2.58
N THR A 656 65.43 -55.21 -2.90
CA THR A 656 65.43 -56.68 -3.09
C THR A 656 66.20 -57.10 -4.34
N LEU A 657 66.22 -56.31 -5.42
CA LEU A 657 67.10 -56.54 -6.58
C LEU A 657 68.58 -56.33 -6.25
N MET A 658 68.94 -55.32 -5.45
CA MET A 658 70.29 -55.10 -4.93
C MET A 658 70.73 -56.24 -4.01
N VAL A 659 69.88 -56.65 -3.06
CA VAL A 659 70.15 -57.76 -2.13
C VAL A 659 70.25 -59.09 -2.88
N THR A 660 69.38 -59.37 -3.86
CA THR A 660 69.48 -60.60 -4.66
C THR A 660 70.70 -60.60 -5.57
N THR A 661 71.08 -59.48 -6.19
CA THR A 661 72.34 -59.40 -6.96
C THR A 661 73.57 -59.53 -6.07
N VAL A 662 73.58 -58.96 -4.86
CA VAL A 662 74.64 -59.19 -3.85
C VAL A 662 74.66 -60.66 -3.39
N ILE A 663 73.51 -61.30 -3.16
CA ILE A 663 73.43 -62.73 -2.81
C ILE A 663 73.91 -63.61 -3.96
N ILE A 664 73.53 -63.33 -5.21
CA ILE A 664 73.99 -64.07 -6.40
C ILE A 664 75.50 -63.88 -6.60
N TYR A 665 76.02 -62.67 -6.40
CA TYR A 665 77.45 -62.38 -6.41
C TYR A 665 78.19 -63.14 -5.28
N TYR A 666 77.63 -63.17 -4.08
CA TYR A 666 78.17 -63.89 -2.93
C TYR A 666 78.13 -65.41 -3.13
N ILE A 667 77.06 -65.95 -3.73
CA ILE A 667 76.95 -67.38 -4.09
C ILE A 667 77.95 -67.75 -5.19
N ARG A 668 78.10 -66.94 -6.25
CA ARG A 668 79.15 -67.14 -7.27
C ARG A 668 80.55 -67.12 -6.66
N ARG A 669 80.83 -66.16 -5.76
CA ARG A 669 82.12 -66.07 -5.04
C ARG A 669 82.32 -67.26 -4.09
N LYS A 670 81.27 -67.75 -3.43
CA LYS A 670 81.27 -68.91 -2.53
C LYS A 670 81.40 -70.26 -3.25
N GLN A 671 81.03 -70.35 -4.53
CA GLN A 671 81.27 -71.51 -5.39
C GLN A 671 82.70 -71.59 -5.97
N GLN A 672 83.45 -70.48 -5.96
CA GLN A 672 84.85 -70.44 -6.45
C GLN A 672 85.92 -70.54 -5.35
N SER A 673 85.54 -70.64 -4.07
CA SER A 673 86.51 -70.78 -2.98
C SER A 673 86.04 -71.75 -1.89
N LYS A 674 86.08 -73.06 -2.20
CA LYS A 674 86.15 -74.15 -1.19
C LYS A 674 86.57 -75.50 -1.79
N SER A 675 87.82 -75.61 -2.21
CA SER A 675 88.55 -76.88 -2.14
C SER A 675 89.31 -76.95 -0.82
N TYR A 676 89.28 -78.10 -0.16
CA TYR A 676 90.08 -78.47 1.02
C TYR A 676 89.80 -77.73 2.35
N HIS A 677 89.26 -78.53 3.29
CA HIS A 677 89.79 -78.81 4.65
C HIS A 677 90.15 -77.66 5.62
N SER A 678 90.11 -77.84 6.94
CA SER A 678 89.44 -78.80 7.85
C SER A 678 89.75 -78.38 9.30
N VAL A 679 89.22 -79.11 10.30
CA VAL A 679 89.62 -79.13 11.72
C VAL A 679 89.10 -78.00 12.63
N PHE A 680 88.24 -78.45 13.56
CA PHE A 680 88.02 -78.04 14.95
C PHE A 680 88.51 -76.67 15.46
N GLY A 681 87.61 -75.98 16.15
CA GLY A 681 87.94 -74.96 17.15
C GLY A 681 87.44 -75.40 18.53
N ASP A 682 87.93 -74.74 19.57
CA ASP A 682 87.38 -74.80 20.92
C ASP A 682 87.69 -73.52 21.70
N THR A 683 86.80 -73.19 22.65
CA THR A 683 87.00 -72.36 23.86
C THR A 683 87.28 -70.83 23.81
N ASP A 684 86.59 -70.15 24.73
CA ASP A 684 87.05 -69.03 25.59
C ASP A 684 87.24 -67.60 25.04
N LEU A 685 87.07 -66.51 25.82
CA LEU A 685 86.28 -66.19 27.04
C LEU A 685 86.33 -64.64 27.25
N MET A 686 85.59 -64.10 28.24
CA MET A 686 85.56 -62.69 28.69
C MET A 686 84.82 -61.69 27.76
N ALA A 687 83.99 -60.71 28.17
CA ALA A 687 83.55 -60.08 29.44
C ALA A 687 83.86 -58.56 29.44
N LEU A 688 83.05 -57.76 30.18
CA LEU A 688 83.22 -56.31 30.42
C LEU A 688 82.99 -55.44 29.14
N ASN A 689 82.63 -54.15 29.10
CA ASN A 689 82.10 -53.12 30.02
C ASN A 689 81.63 -51.89 29.16
N GLU A 690 80.81 -50.90 29.54
CA GLU A 690 80.08 -50.58 30.79
C GLU A 690 78.92 -49.53 30.54
N THR A 691 78.67 -48.68 31.55
CA THR A 691 78.01 -47.36 31.73
C THR A 691 78.25 -46.26 30.65
N ASP A 692 77.71 -45.02 30.64
CA ASP A 692 76.70 -44.20 31.38
C ASP A 692 76.41 -42.89 30.55
N THR A 693 75.61 -41.86 30.88
CA THR A 693 74.64 -41.48 31.96
C THR A 693 73.73 -40.32 31.44
N LEU A 694 72.56 -40.09 32.08
CA LEU A 694 71.90 -38.76 32.27
C LEU A 694 71.39 -38.02 30.98
N GLN A 695 70.43 -37.08 31.01
CA GLN A 695 69.84 -36.30 32.11
C GLN A 695 68.37 -35.89 31.81
N LYS A 696 67.56 -35.68 32.86
CA LYS A 696 66.25 -34.98 32.82
C LYS A 696 66.42 -33.46 32.62
N ILE A 697 65.38 -32.79 32.12
CA ILE A 697 64.82 -31.53 32.67
C ILE A 697 63.30 -31.57 32.42
N ASP A 698 62.52 -31.07 33.38
CA ASP A 698 61.05 -31.03 33.38
C ASP A 698 60.55 -29.64 32.94
N ASP A 699 59.27 -29.56 32.52
CA ASP A 699 58.27 -28.50 32.78
C ASP A 699 57.34 -28.27 31.56
N ASP A 700 56.04 -28.59 31.73
CA ASP A 700 54.97 -28.48 30.73
C ASP A 700 53.94 -27.39 31.12
N ASP A 701 53.51 -26.59 30.12
CA ASP A 701 52.32 -25.73 30.10
C ASP A 701 51.78 -25.70 28.64
#